data_AF-A0A838XX10-F1
#
_entry.id   AF-A0A838XX10-F1
#
_cell.length_a   1.000
_cell.length_b   1.000
_cell.length_c   1.000
_cell.angle_alpha   90.00
_cell.angle_beta   90.00
_cell.angle_gamma   90.00
#
_symmetry.space_group_name_H-M   'P 1'
#
loop_
_entity.id
_entity.type
_entity.pdbx_description
1 polymer ?
#
loop_
_entity_poly.entity_id
_entity_poly.type
_entity_poly.pdbx_seq_one_letter_code
_entity_poly.pdbx_strand_id
1 'polypeptide(L)'
;MRHASLNRIYRLIWSPVQQAWVIASEHAKGRSKTNNRQLQKLLAITVLATGSSAWAAPSGGQVTAGSGSISSSGNTTTVTQSSQNLSLNWQSFNTSKQEVVNFIQPSASAIAVNRISDPNPTQFFGQLNANGQVFLINPNGVLFGAGSQINVGGLVASTLDISDAGLNNLNRQFSGSATGSIINQGNIHASDGGYIAFVGNTVSNQGSLSAPMGVVALAAGSDATLTFADNHLVKMQVNRNTLQNLAENGGLIQADGGAVLLSAGAKDAVLASVVNNTGIIEARSVQNLNGSIILDGGNLGSTSQSGRLDVTGKQAGETGGTVKVLGGQVSLGAGSTIDASGDAGGGTVLVGGNFHGAGSEQNAQSTTIAAGTTINADAINSGDGGKVAVWSDGRTQFNGSITARGGANAGNGGQVETSGQTLLIDSTAGVNTAAPKGSAGNWLLDPDDITIGNRSAWGSGYGINVDTSVLTAALNNGNVTIKTTASSGNCTGVSCSASGGGNGDIIILDTIGSGYNYAGTIPTTSYNWVTGSTLTLSAYRNIRFKLTSNVAWNSGGDVGGGVSIDAGGHLVLQADNSSKGTGTVTFDDSTGMTAVYFSSGSGSTTIFYNPITLNSPTDYSPYVFTQSTSQLVAYMAVNLSATIADKVYDGTTNASLSNVSATLPTGITLNTSAQAASFSDKNVGSNKTVSLSGIGFNGGGTMSAPDGQSYRTISYGGNDYYLNGLSTQTANITPKSVNVTGLAANNKTYDGSTSATLAGSASLAASDVINGDVLTLSGTGVGTFANANAGSNKTVTVTGYSLAGTDAGNYSFVAPAGLTATINKADLTLSGSKTYDATTSVTGSLLTASGVNGQTFSVTGTGDTSNLSSKNVQTNATLNSVTGLALGTSSNGGLSSNYNALSTTGSAITVTAKTLTLSGITASDKVYDGTSTATLNTSSVGYAGLINGDTVSLNGSASASFADKNAGSNKAVSVSGYTLSGSDAGNYTVVQPTGLTANINK
;
A
#
# COMPACT_ATOMS: atom_id res chain seq x y z
N MET A 1 -32.91 32.08 -58.51
CA MET A 1 -31.66 31.34 -58.24
C MET A 1 -31.94 30.35 -57.12
N ARG A 2 -31.81 29.05 -57.40
CA ARG A 2 -32.12 27.96 -56.46
C ARG A 2 -30.98 27.81 -55.44
N HIS A 3 -31.33 27.70 -54.16
CA HIS A 3 -30.44 27.30 -53.07
C HIS A 3 -29.91 25.87 -53.33
N ALA A 4 -28.59 25.69 -53.26
CA ALA A 4 -27.98 24.37 -53.13
C ALA A 4 -27.73 24.10 -51.64
N SER A 5 -28.45 23.12 -51.09
CA SER A 5 -28.22 22.59 -49.75
C SER A 5 -26.94 21.74 -49.76
N LEU A 6 -25.91 22.18 -49.03
CA LEU A 6 -24.75 21.36 -48.70
C LEU A 6 -25.13 20.41 -47.56
N ASN A 7 -25.35 19.14 -47.91
CA ASN A 7 -25.39 18.01 -47.00
C ASN A 7 -24.12 18.00 -46.13
N ARG A 8 -24.22 18.38 -44.85
CA ARG A 8 -23.21 18.07 -43.85
C ARG A 8 -23.57 16.74 -43.20
N ILE A 9 -23.14 15.64 -43.81
CA ILE A 9 -23.31 14.31 -43.24
C ILE A 9 -22.22 14.13 -42.17
N TYR A 10 -22.53 14.59 -40.96
CA TYR A 10 -21.79 14.19 -39.76
C TYR A 10 -22.63 13.19 -39.00
N ARG A 11 -21.98 12.35 -38.18
CA ARG A 11 -22.70 11.54 -37.21
C ARG A 11 -22.24 11.87 -35.80
N LEU A 12 -23.20 11.89 -34.88
CA LEU A 12 -22.92 11.98 -33.45
C LEU A 12 -22.48 10.59 -32.96
N ILE A 13 -21.33 10.52 -32.32
CA ILE A 13 -20.84 9.33 -31.62
C ILE A 13 -20.69 9.60 -30.13
N TRP A 14 -20.96 8.61 -29.29
CA TRP A 14 -20.73 8.72 -27.85
C TRP A 14 -19.24 8.60 -27.55
N SER A 15 -18.68 9.59 -26.85
CA SER A 15 -17.28 9.57 -26.36
C SER A 15 -17.24 9.07 -24.92
N PRO A 16 -16.65 7.89 -24.63
CA PRO A 16 -16.52 7.38 -23.26
C PRO A 16 -15.62 8.25 -22.37
N VAL A 17 -14.63 8.89 -23.00
CA VAL A 17 -13.65 9.76 -22.33
C VAL A 17 -14.29 11.09 -21.90
N GLN A 18 -15.22 11.62 -22.70
CA GLN A 18 -15.86 12.92 -22.44
C GLN A 18 -17.28 12.80 -21.87
N GLN A 19 -17.84 11.58 -21.75
CA GLN A 19 -19.22 11.32 -21.33
C GLN A 19 -20.27 12.17 -22.07
N ALA A 20 -20.03 12.45 -23.36
CA ALA A 20 -20.88 13.30 -24.19
C ALA A 20 -20.94 12.79 -25.64
N TRP A 21 -21.95 13.26 -26.39
CA TRP A 21 -22.04 13.03 -27.83
C TRP A 21 -21.16 14.03 -28.59
N VAL A 22 -20.26 13.52 -29.42
CA VAL A 22 -19.33 14.33 -30.21
C VAL A 22 -19.58 14.15 -31.70
N ILE A 23 -19.34 15.22 -32.46
CA ILE A 23 -19.48 15.23 -33.92
C ILE A 23 -18.26 14.52 -34.52
N ALA A 24 -18.50 13.49 -35.33
CA ALA A 24 -17.46 12.76 -36.05
C ALA A 24 -17.81 12.57 -37.53
N SER A 25 -16.78 12.34 -38.36
CA SER A 25 -16.93 11.95 -39.76
C SER A 25 -17.81 10.69 -39.89
N GLU A 26 -18.64 10.63 -40.94
CA GLU A 26 -19.55 9.51 -41.21
C GLU A 26 -18.84 8.14 -41.31
N HIS A 27 -17.56 8.15 -41.70
CA HIS A 27 -16.71 6.96 -41.83
C HIS A 27 -16.07 6.47 -40.53
N ALA A 28 -16.18 7.24 -39.43
CA ALA A 28 -15.67 6.78 -38.14
C ALA A 28 -16.35 5.45 -37.75
N LYS A 29 -15.75 4.60 -36.92
CA LYS A 29 -16.49 3.48 -36.26
C LYS A 29 -17.04 3.97 -34.93
N GLY A 30 -18.31 3.73 -34.67
CA GLY A 30 -19.04 4.35 -33.57
C GLY A 30 -19.59 3.26 -32.69
N ARG A 31 -19.31 3.34 -31.40
CA ARG A 31 -20.01 2.54 -30.40
C ARG A 31 -21.28 3.30 -30.02
N SER A 32 -22.43 2.63 -30.06
CA SER A 32 -23.62 3.19 -29.44
C SER A 32 -23.35 3.40 -27.95
N LYS A 33 -23.99 4.42 -27.34
CA LYS A 33 -24.08 4.53 -25.89
C LYS A 33 -24.60 3.18 -25.40
N THR A 34 -23.73 2.36 -24.81
CA THR A 34 -24.18 1.14 -24.15
C THR A 34 -25.17 1.63 -23.11
N ASN A 35 -26.45 1.32 -23.32
CA ASN A 35 -27.46 1.53 -22.30
C ASN A 35 -26.93 0.78 -21.08
N ASN A 36 -26.39 1.52 -20.11
CA ASN A 36 -25.92 1.03 -18.82
C ASN A 36 -27.11 0.57 -17.95
N ARG A 37 -28.11 -0.06 -18.57
CA ARG A 37 -29.07 -0.94 -17.90
C ARG A 37 -28.42 -2.24 -17.40
N GLN A 38 -27.12 -2.46 -17.63
CA GLN A 38 -26.37 -3.55 -17.01
C GLN A 38 -25.36 -3.13 -15.93
N LEU A 39 -25.10 -1.83 -15.72
CA LEU A 39 -24.35 -1.34 -14.54
C LEU A 39 -25.25 -0.73 -13.46
N GLN A 40 -26.53 -0.48 -13.77
CA GLN A 40 -27.59 -0.24 -12.76
C GLN A 40 -28.39 -1.51 -12.40
N LYS A 41 -27.94 -2.69 -12.85
CA LYS A 41 -28.53 -4.00 -12.53
C LYS A 41 -27.54 -4.94 -11.85
N LEU A 42 -26.79 -4.42 -10.88
CA LEU A 42 -26.35 -5.22 -9.73
C LEU A 42 -27.12 -4.84 -8.44
N LEU A 43 -28.32 -4.27 -8.61
CA LEU A 43 -29.36 -4.21 -7.58
C LEU A 43 -30.56 -5.06 -8.06
N ALA A 44 -30.36 -6.37 -8.19
CA ALA A 44 -31.44 -7.31 -8.45
C ALA A 44 -32.08 -7.73 -7.12
N ILE A 45 -33.06 -6.95 -6.66
CA ILE A 45 -34.07 -7.43 -5.70
C ILE A 45 -34.96 -8.40 -6.47
N THR A 46 -34.63 -9.70 -6.39
CA THR A 46 -35.54 -10.77 -6.82
C THR A 46 -36.25 -11.27 -5.56
N VAL A 47 -37.43 -10.72 -5.28
CA VAL A 47 -38.37 -11.31 -4.34
C VAL A 47 -39.03 -12.49 -5.06
N LEU A 48 -38.49 -13.69 -4.88
CA LEU A 48 -39.29 -14.92 -5.01
C LEU A 48 -39.78 -15.30 -3.62
N ALA A 49 -41.00 -14.87 -3.32
CA ALA A 49 -41.77 -15.41 -2.21
C ALA A 49 -42.35 -16.76 -2.63
N THR A 50 -41.72 -17.85 -2.20
CA THR A 50 -42.39 -19.16 -2.05
C THR A 50 -41.93 -19.83 -0.75
N GLY A 51 -42.84 -19.84 0.23
CA GLY A 51 -43.05 -20.95 1.17
C GLY A 51 -41.89 -21.43 2.06
N SER A 52 -41.71 -20.72 3.18
CA SER A 52 -41.35 -21.23 4.52
C SER A 52 -40.47 -22.48 4.68
N SER A 53 -39.25 -22.24 5.18
CA SER A 53 -38.74 -22.88 6.39
C SER A 53 -37.89 -21.85 7.14
N ALA A 54 -38.35 -21.44 8.32
CA ALA A 54 -37.71 -20.43 9.15
C ALA A 54 -36.36 -20.94 9.68
N TRP A 55 -35.26 -20.36 9.19
CA TRP A 55 -33.98 -20.32 9.90
C TRP A 55 -33.44 -18.91 9.75
N ALA A 56 -33.95 -18.01 10.59
CA ALA A 56 -33.36 -16.71 10.82
C ALA A 56 -32.78 -16.77 12.24
N ALA A 57 -31.50 -17.11 12.32
CA ALA A 57 -30.62 -17.04 13.47
C ALA A 57 -29.27 -17.61 13.00
N PRO A 58 -28.12 -17.15 13.51
CA PRO A 58 -26.85 -17.80 13.26
C PRO A 58 -26.92 -19.28 13.61
N SER A 59 -26.46 -20.15 12.71
CA SER A 59 -26.66 -21.60 12.84
C SER A 59 -25.38 -22.42 12.62
N GLY A 60 -25.33 -23.53 13.36
CA GLY A 60 -24.27 -24.53 13.33
C GLY A 60 -22.90 -24.08 13.86
N GLY A 61 -22.82 -22.93 14.53
CA GLY A 61 -21.61 -22.41 15.15
C GLY A 61 -20.81 -23.45 15.93
N GLN A 62 -19.51 -23.54 15.71
CA GLN A 62 -18.56 -24.42 16.40
C GLN A 62 -17.33 -23.63 16.85
N VAL A 63 -16.90 -23.83 18.09
CA VAL A 63 -15.62 -23.28 18.60
C VAL A 63 -14.47 -24.07 17.97
N THR A 64 -13.57 -23.38 17.26
CA THR A 64 -12.42 -23.98 16.58
C THR A 64 -11.09 -23.66 17.27
N ALA A 65 -11.01 -22.54 18.00
CA ALA A 65 -9.87 -22.20 18.85
C ALA A 65 -10.32 -21.31 20.01
N GLY A 66 -9.58 -21.34 21.14
CA GLY A 66 -9.95 -20.62 22.37
C GLY A 66 -10.98 -21.37 23.21
N SER A 67 -11.58 -20.67 24.18
CA SER A 67 -12.60 -21.22 25.07
C SER A 67 -13.83 -20.32 25.12
N GLY A 68 -14.99 -20.92 24.91
CA GLY A 68 -16.28 -20.24 24.91
C GLY A 68 -17.42 -21.23 24.65
N SER A 69 -18.65 -20.73 24.68
CA SER A 69 -19.85 -21.51 24.40
C SER A 69 -20.84 -20.69 23.58
N ILE A 70 -21.69 -21.39 22.83
CA ILE A 70 -22.77 -20.80 22.03
C ILE A 70 -24.08 -21.34 22.60
N SER A 71 -24.99 -20.44 22.92
CA SER A 71 -26.35 -20.78 23.35
C SER A 71 -27.36 -20.00 22.52
N SER A 72 -28.52 -20.59 22.24
CA SER A 72 -29.62 -19.90 21.55
C SER A 72 -30.90 -20.12 22.35
N SER A 73 -31.62 -19.03 22.63
CA SER A 73 -32.88 -19.03 23.36
C SER A 73 -33.83 -18.02 22.72
N GLY A 74 -34.99 -18.49 22.23
CA GLY A 74 -35.91 -17.67 21.45
C GLY A 74 -35.21 -17.03 20.25
N ASN A 75 -35.34 -15.71 20.12
CA ASN A 75 -34.72 -14.91 19.05
C ASN A 75 -33.30 -14.43 19.41
N THR A 76 -32.69 -14.95 20.47
CA THR A 76 -31.37 -14.49 20.93
C THR A 76 -30.34 -15.60 20.87
N THR A 77 -29.24 -15.35 20.15
CA THR A 77 -28.03 -16.17 20.18
C THR A 77 -27.00 -15.48 21.06
N THR A 78 -26.49 -16.17 22.08
CA THR A 78 -25.44 -15.65 22.97
C THR A 78 -24.18 -16.50 22.87
N VAL A 79 -23.08 -15.84 22.52
CA VAL A 79 -21.72 -16.38 22.55
C VAL A 79 -21.06 -15.89 23.84
N THR A 80 -20.78 -16.82 24.76
CA THR A 80 -20.03 -16.53 25.98
C THR A 80 -18.58 -16.95 25.79
N GLN A 81 -17.70 -15.97 25.67
CA GLN A 81 -16.26 -16.15 25.47
C GLN A 81 -15.52 -16.08 26.82
N SER A 82 -14.59 -17.00 27.04
CA SER A 82 -13.77 -17.07 28.26
C SER A 82 -12.28 -16.83 28.00
N SER A 83 -11.79 -17.03 26.78
CA SER A 83 -10.40 -16.77 26.38
C SER A 83 -10.21 -15.36 25.78
N GLN A 84 -8.96 -14.88 25.71
CA GLN A 84 -8.64 -13.59 25.07
C GLN A 84 -9.04 -13.56 23.59
N ASN A 85 -8.73 -14.63 22.85
CA ASN A 85 -9.14 -14.83 21.46
C ASN A 85 -10.02 -16.08 21.37
N LEU A 86 -11.12 -15.99 20.65
CA LEU A 86 -12.04 -17.09 20.36
C LEU A 86 -12.27 -17.15 18.86
N SER A 87 -12.08 -18.32 18.25
CA SER A 87 -12.37 -18.55 16.84
C SER A 87 -13.55 -19.51 16.69
N LEU A 88 -14.47 -19.15 15.82
CA LEU A 88 -15.75 -19.82 15.60
C LEU A 88 -15.94 -20.04 14.10
N ASN A 89 -16.38 -21.24 13.72
CA ASN A 89 -16.87 -21.51 12.37
C ASN A 89 -18.40 -21.60 12.38
N TRP A 90 -19.04 -21.00 11.38
CA TRP A 90 -20.49 -20.98 11.20
C TRP A 90 -20.88 -21.49 9.82
N GLN A 91 -21.97 -22.25 9.73
CA GLN A 91 -22.59 -22.64 8.46
C GLN A 91 -23.36 -21.46 7.89
N SER A 92 -24.02 -20.66 8.74
CA SER A 92 -24.67 -19.42 8.36
C SER A 92 -24.69 -18.43 9.54
N PHE A 93 -24.56 -17.14 9.25
CA PHE A 93 -24.61 -16.05 10.24
C PHE A 93 -25.67 -15.01 9.87
N ASN A 94 -26.84 -15.46 9.41
CA ASN A 94 -27.93 -14.57 9.00
C ASN A 94 -28.83 -14.21 10.20
N THR A 95 -29.44 -13.01 10.16
CA THR A 95 -30.44 -12.59 11.15
C THR A 95 -31.66 -11.94 10.52
N SER A 96 -32.85 -12.17 11.08
CA SER A 96 -34.04 -11.33 10.82
C SER A 96 -34.07 -10.09 11.73
N LYS A 97 -34.99 -9.16 11.45
CA LYS A 97 -35.11 -7.88 12.17
C LYS A 97 -35.34 -8.00 13.68
N GLN A 98 -35.89 -9.11 14.17
CA GLN A 98 -36.22 -9.31 15.59
C GLN A 98 -35.18 -10.14 16.34
N GLU A 99 -34.13 -10.59 15.66
CA GLU A 99 -33.09 -11.41 16.30
C GLU A 99 -31.96 -10.57 16.87
N VAL A 100 -31.35 -11.12 17.92
CA VAL A 100 -30.26 -10.51 18.67
C VAL A 100 -29.11 -11.48 18.79
N VAL A 101 -27.90 -11.02 18.50
CA VAL A 101 -26.66 -11.78 18.72
C VAL A 101 -25.83 -11.06 19.78
N ASN A 102 -25.59 -11.71 20.91
CA ASN A 102 -24.81 -11.16 22.01
C ASN A 102 -23.46 -11.86 22.14
N PHE A 103 -22.38 -11.10 22.22
CA PHE A 103 -21.06 -11.58 22.61
C PHE A 103 -20.74 -11.08 24.01
N ILE A 104 -20.62 -12.01 24.96
CA ILE A 104 -20.17 -11.74 26.33
C ILE A 104 -18.71 -12.16 26.40
N GLN A 105 -17.81 -11.17 26.47
CA GLN A 105 -16.37 -11.38 26.35
C GLN A 105 -15.64 -10.96 27.65
N PRO A 106 -14.43 -11.49 27.92
CA PRO A 106 -13.70 -11.20 29.17
C PRO A 106 -13.30 -9.74 29.37
N SER A 107 -13.13 -8.99 28.27
CA SER A 107 -12.69 -7.59 28.29
C SER A 107 -13.04 -6.89 26.96
N ALA A 108 -12.88 -5.56 26.92
CA ALA A 108 -12.98 -4.79 25.68
C ALA A 108 -11.88 -5.13 24.65
N SER A 109 -10.77 -5.72 25.11
CA SER A 109 -9.65 -6.14 24.27
C SER A 109 -9.83 -7.54 23.65
N ALA A 110 -10.77 -8.33 24.16
CA ALA A 110 -10.98 -9.70 23.70
C ALA A 110 -11.57 -9.74 22.28
N ILE A 111 -11.14 -10.71 21.48
CA ILE A 111 -11.51 -10.84 20.06
C ILE A 111 -12.31 -12.13 19.84
N ALA A 112 -13.47 -12.02 19.21
CA ALA A 112 -14.26 -13.13 18.71
C ALA A 112 -14.23 -13.15 17.18
N VAL A 113 -13.56 -14.13 16.58
CA VAL A 113 -13.47 -14.33 15.13
C VAL A 113 -14.54 -15.31 14.67
N ASN A 114 -15.45 -14.84 13.82
CA ASN A 114 -16.54 -15.62 13.25
C ASN A 114 -16.26 -15.84 11.76
N ARG A 115 -15.96 -17.08 11.36
CA ARG A 115 -15.75 -17.48 9.97
C ARG A 115 -16.99 -18.18 9.42
N ILE A 116 -17.51 -17.70 8.30
CA ILE A 116 -18.78 -18.15 7.72
C ILE A 116 -18.47 -18.96 6.46
N SER A 117 -19.05 -20.16 6.39
CA SER A 117 -18.94 -21.10 5.26
C SER A 117 -20.19 -21.13 4.37
N ASP A 118 -21.16 -20.24 4.63
CA ASP A 118 -22.35 -20.05 3.80
C ASP A 118 -21.92 -19.69 2.36
N PRO A 119 -22.41 -20.38 1.33
CA PRO A 119 -22.11 -20.03 -0.07
C PRO A 119 -22.70 -18.67 -0.48
N ASN A 120 -23.57 -18.07 0.33
CA ASN A 120 -24.16 -16.76 0.11
C ASN A 120 -23.55 -15.68 1.03
N PRO A 121 -23.69 -14.40 0.67
CA PRO A 121 -23.36 -13.30 1.57
C PRO A 121 -24.15 -13.39 2.87
N THR A 122 -23.53 -13.00 3.98
CA THR A 122 -24.22 -12.82 5.25
C THR A 122 -25.30 -11.75 5.11
N GLN A 123 -26.54 -12.05 5.49
CA GLN A 123 -27.67 -11.13 5.52
C GLN A 123 -28.04 -10.83 6.98
N PHE A 124 -27.63 -9.68 7.49
CA PHE A 124 -27.80 -9.29 8.89
C PHE A 124 -28.82 -8.15 9.02
N PHE A 125 -30.03 -8.44 9.52
CA PHE A 125 -31.09 -7.44 9.69
C PHE A 125 -31.42 -7.13 11.16
N GLY A 126 -30.89 -7.91 12.10
CA GLY A 126 -31.18 -7.82 13.54
C GLY A 126 -30.21 -6.93 14.33
N GLN A 127 -30.00 -7.28 15.60
CA GLN A 127 -29.10 -6.59 16.52
C GLN A 127 -27.85 -7.42 16.85
N LEU A 128 -26.69 -6.78 16.95
CA LEU A 128 -25.46 -7.38 17.47
C LEU A 128 -24.94 -6.54 18.64
N ASN A 129 -24.71 -7.14 19.80
CA ASN A 129 -24.12 -6.47 20.95
C ASN A 129 -22.85 -7.21 21.42
N ALA A 130 -21.75 -6.49 21.63
CA ALA A 130 -20.51 -7.05 22.18
C ALA A 130 -19.83 -6.04 23.10
N ASN A 131 -19.30 -6.50 24.24
CA ASN A 131 -18.47 -5.65 25.09
C ASN A 131 -17.00 -5.59 24.62
N GLY A 132 -16.58 -6.49 23.72
CA GLY A 132 -15.25 -6.52 23.11
C GLY A 132 -15.30 -6.45 21.59
N GLN A 133 -14.33 -7.07 20.93
CA GLN A 133 -14.13 -6.99 19.49
C GLN A 133 -14.72 -8.20 18.77
N VAL A 134 -15.40 -7.96 17.64
CA VAL A 134 -16.04 -8.98 16.81
C VAL A 134 -15.50 -8.90 15.39
N PHE A 135 -14.98 -10.02 14.87
CA PHE A 135 -14.57 -10.15 13.48
C PHE A 135 -15.59 -11.05 12.78
N LEU A 136 -16.13 -10.57 11.66
CA LEU A 136 -17.13 -11.25 10.84
C LEU A 136 -16.56 -11.49 9.44
N ILE A 137 -16.16 -12.73 9.17
CA ILE A 137 -15.42 -13.10 7.96
C ILE A 137 -16.28 -13.99 7.07
N ASN A 138 -16.72 -13.46 5.94
CA ASN A 138 -17.45 -14.23 4.92
C ASN A 138 -16.90 -13.90 3.52
N PRO A 139 -16.17 -14.83 2.88
CA PRO A 139 -15.66 -14.64 1.51
C PRO A 139 -16.73 -14.28 0.47
N ASN A 140 -17.99 -14.67 0.69
CA ASN A 140 -19.09 -14.39 -0.23
C ASN A 140 -19.70 -12.99 -0.04
N GLY A 141 -19.40 -12.31 1.06
CA GLY A 141 -19.86 -10.95 1.35
C GLY A 141 -20.63 -10.81 2.66
N VAL A 142 -20.87 -9.56 3.06
CA VAL A 142 -21.63 -9.19 4.26
C VAL A 142 -22.55 -8.03 3.94
N LEU A 143 -23.85 -8.17 4.23
CA LEU A 143 -24.85 -7.13 4.16
C LEU A 143 -25.39 -6.86 5.57
N PHE A 144 -25.12 -5.66 6.09
CA PHE A 144 -25.85 -5.11 7.24
C PHE A 144 -27.06 -4.35 6.69
N GLY A 145 -28.24 -4.96 6.76
CA GLY A 145 -29.45 -4.46 6.11
C GLY A 145 -30.08 -3.26 6.82
N ALA A 146 -30.93 -2.52 6.10
CA ALA A 146 -31.61 -1.36 6.65
C ALA A 146 -32.37 -1.68 7.95
N GLY A 147 -32.06 -0.93 9.01
CA GLY A 147 -32.61 -1.10 10.36
C GLY A 147 -31.80 -2.01 11.30
N SER A 148 -30.74 -2.67 10.82
CA SER A 148 -29.85 -3.42 11.71
C SER A 148 -29.08 -2.49 12.65
N GLN A 149 -28.79 -2.97 13.87
CA GLN A 149 -28.02 -2.22 14.88
C GLN A 149 -26.86 -3.06 15.40
N ILE A 150 -25.64 -2.57 15.26
CA ILE A 150 -24.43 -3.25 15.70
C ILE A 150 -23.74 -2.36 16.73
N ASN A 151 -23.59 -2.82 17.97
CA ASN A 151 -22.94 -2.12 19.07
C ASN A 151 -21.80 -2.98 19.62
N VAL A 152 -20.55 -2.55 19.46
CA VAL A 152 -19.37 -3.37 19.80
C VAL A 152 -18.24 -2.55 20.42
N GLY A 153 -17.25 -3.19 21.02
CA GLY A 153 -15.96 -2.56 21.36
C GLY A 153 -15.09 -2.29 20.11
N GLY A 154 -15.20 -3.18 19.11
CA GLY A 154 -14.63 -2.97 17.78
C GLY A 154 -15.16 -4.00 16.77
N LEU A 155 -15.23 -3.62 15.49
CA LEU A 155 -15.73 -4.46 14.41
C LEU A 155 -14.68 -4.62 13.32
N VAL A 156 -14.47 -5.85 12.85
CA VAL A 156 -13.93 -6.12 11.52
C VAL A 156 -14.98 -6.89 10.73
N ALA A 157 -15.50 -6.34 9.63
CA ALA A 157 -16.21 -7.13 8.63
C ALA A 157 -15.25 -7.37 7.46
N SER A 158 -15.11 -8.62 7.01
CA SER A 158 -14.11 -8.95 6.00
C SER A 158 -14.58 -10.03 5.02
N THR A 159 -14.20 -9.89 3.75
CA THR A 159 -14.24 -10.99 2.76
C THR A 159 -12.89 -11.69 2.64
N LEU A 160 -11.84 -11.08 3.18
CA LEU A 160 -10.49 -11.65 3.28
C LEU A 160 -10.31 -12.34 4.64
N ASP A 161 -9.46 -13.37 4.71
CA ASP A 161 -9.26 -14.12 5.94
C ASP A 161 -7.99 -13.70 6.67
N ILE A 162 -7.96 -13.95 7.99
CA ILE A 162 -6.80 -13.79 8.87
C ILE A 162 -6.56 -15.10 9.60
N SER A 163 -5.30 -15.52 9.74
CA SER A 163 -4.98 -16.73 10.51
C SER A 163 -5.14 -16.50 12.01
N ASP A 164 -5.52 -17.54 12.77
CA ASP A 164 -5.64 -17.45 14.23
C ASP A 164 -4.31 -17.03 14.90
N ALA A 165 -3.17 -17.48 14.36
CA ALA A 165 -1.85 -17.07 14.81
C ALA A 165 -1.60 -15.55 14.61
N GLY A 166 -2.18 -14.96 13.57
CA GLY A 166 -2.04 -13.54 13.25
C GLY A 166 -2.78 -12.60 14.20
N LEU A 167 -3.73 -13.08 15.02
CA LEU A 167 -4.55 -12.24 15.90
C LEU A 167 -3.74 -11.52 16.99
N ASN A 168 -2.63 -12.12 17.42
CA ASN A 168 -1.74 -11.57 18.44
C ASN A 168 -0.70 -10.58 17.89
N ASN A 169 -0.64 -10.40 16.57
CA ASN A 169 0.30 -9.48 15.95
C ASN A 169 -0.25 -8.06 15.98
N LEU A 170 0.65 -7.08 16.17
CA LEU A 170 0.33 -5.66 15.99
C LEU A 170 -0.09 -5.36 14.54
N ASN A 171 0.52 -6.04 13.58
CA ASN A 171 0.14 -6.00 12.18
C ASN A 171 -0.70 -7.23 11.83
N ARG A 172 -2.00 -7.02 11.67
CA ARG A 172 -2.98 -8.06 11.34
C ARG A 172 -3.24 -8.02 9.84
N GLN A 173 -2.69 -9.01 9.13
CA GLN A 173 -2.80 -9.12 7.69
C GLN A 173 -4.03 -9.96 7.32
N PHE A 174 -4.87 -9.39 6.45
CA PHE A 174 -6.03 -10.02 5.85
C PHE A 174 -5.72 -10.28 4.38
N SER A 175 -5.92 -11.50 3.91
CA SER A 175 -5.66 -11.86 2.51
C SER A 175 -6.65 -12.90 1.99
N GLY A 176 -6.87 -12.90 0.67
CA GLY A 176 -7.76 -13.85 0.01
C GLY A 176 -8.05 -13.48 -1.44
N SER A 177 -8.64 -14.41 -2.17
CA SER A 177 -9.08 -14.22 -3.57
C SER A 177 -10.58 -13.93 -3.69
N ALA A 178 -11.25 -13.69 -2.56
CA ALA A 178 -12.68 -13.50 -2.48
C ALA A 178 -13.12 -12.17 -3.12
N THR A 179 -14.23 -12.20 -3.87
CA THR A 179 -14.79 -11.05 -4.59
C THR A 179 -16.11 -10.56 -4.01
N GLY A 180 -16.54 -11.11 -2.87
CA GLY A 180 -17.73 -10.67 -2.15
C GLY A 180 -17.69 -9.17 -1.81
N SER A 181 -18.87 -8.59 -1.58
CA SER A 181 -19.02 -7.19 -1.19
C SER A 181 -19.40 -7.06 0.28
N ILE A 182 -18.91 -6.01 0.93
CA ILE A 182 -19.35 -5.61 2.27
C ILE A 182 -20.20 -4.35 2.10
N ILE A 183 -21.46 -4.41 2.49
CA ILE A 183 -22.42 -3.33 2.33
C ILE A 183 -23.08 -3.03 3.67
N ASN A 184 -22.96 -1.80 4.15
CA ASN A 184 -23.70 -1.31 5.29
C ASN A 184 -24.89 -0.44 4.85
N GLN A 185 -26.08 -0.78 5.30
CA GLN A 185 -27.31 0.04 5.22
C GLN A 185 -27.93 0.28 6.60
N GLY A 186 -27.32 -0.26 7.66
CA GLY A 186 -27.76 -0.16 9.04
C GLY A 186 -26.98 0.89 9.84
N ASN A 187 -27.05 0.76 11.17
CA ASN A 187 -26.28 1.58 12.11
C ASN A 187 -25.25 0.71 12.83
N ILE A 188 -23.98 1.09 12.71
CA ILE A 188 -22.86 0.42 13.38
C ILE A 188 -22.17 1.43 14.28
N HIS A 189 -22.08 1.09 15.57
CA HIS A 189 -21.44 1.89 16.60
C HIS A 189 -20.36 1.06 17.31
N ALA A 190 -19.16 1.62 17.36
CA ALA A 190 -18.09 1.16 18.23
C ALA A 190 -17.99 2.07 19.46
N SER A 191 -17.59 1.51 20.60
CA SER A 191 -17.33 2.27 21.82
C SER A 191 -16.25 3.34 21.61
N ASP A 192 -16.18 4.31 22.52
CA ASP A 192 -15.11 5.32 22.57
C ASP A 192 -13.71 4.69 22.48
N GLY A 193 -12.88 5.17 21.55
CA GLY A 193 -11.56 4.61 21.24
C GLY A 193 -11.60 3.29 20.45
N GLY A 194 -12.77 2.73 20.18
CA GLY A 194 -12.97 1.53 19.38
C GLY A 194 -12.71 1.75 17.90
N TYR A 195 -13.00 0.73 17.08
CA TYR A 195 -12.81 0.83 15.63
C TYR A 195 -13.86 0.05 14.83
N ILE A 196 -14.07 0.46 13.58
CA ILE A 196 -14.88 -0.24 12.59
C ILE A 196 -14.03 -0.38 11.32
N ALA A 197 -13.73 -1.61 10.91
CA ALA A 197 -12.95 -1.89 9.71
C ALA A 197 -13.71 -2.79 8.72
N PHE A 198 -13.87 -2.34 7.49
CA PHE A 198 -14.36 -3.15 6.37
C PHE A 198 -13.19 -3.50 5.46
N VAL A 199 -12.98 -4.79 5.21
CA VAL A 199 -11.84 -5.29 4.42
C VAL A 199 -12.30 -6.26 3.34
N GLY A 200 -12.23 -5.87 2.08
CA GLY A 200 -12.66 -6.75 1.00
C GLY A 200 -12.34 -6.22 -0.38
N ASN A 201 -12.85 -6.85 -1.45
CA ASN A 201 -12.65 -6.33 -2.80
C ASN A 201 -13.49 -5.06 -3.06
N THR A 202 -14.71 -5.06 -2.53
CA THR A 202 -15.69 -3.98 -2.63
C THR A 202 -16.31 -3.72 -1.27
N VAL A 203 -16.21 -2.48 -0.78
CA VAL A 203 -16.74 -2.05 0.51
C VAL A 203 -17.58 -0.79 0.32
N SER A 204 -18.78 -0.77 0.90
CA SER A 204 -19.78 0.27 0.70
C SER A 204 -20.50 0.62 1.99
N ASN A 205 -20.50 1.90 2.36
CA ASN A 205 -21.32 2.43 3.43
C ASN A 205 -22.44 3.32 2.91
N GLN A 206 -23.67 2.83 3.02
CA GLN A 206 -24.92 3.55 2.73
C GLN A 206 -25.75 3.84 4.00
N GLY A 207 -25.25 3.40 5.16
CA GLY A 207 -25.86 3.59 6.49
C GLY A 207 -25.06 4.57 7.35
N SER A 208 -24.95 4.26 8.65
CA SER A 208 -24.16 5.04 9.61
C SER A 208 -23.07 4.18 10.25
N LEU A 209 -21.84 4.69 10.29
CA LEU A 209 -20.71 4.14 11.04
C LEU A 209 -20.26 5.19 12.07
N SER A 210 -20.16 4.81 13.35
CA SER A 210 -19.77 5.72 14.44
C SER A 210 -18.70 5.08 15.33
N ALA A 211 -17.55 5.74 15.49
CA ALA A 211 -16.46 5.32 16.37
C ALA A 211 -15.81 6.55 17.03
N PRO A 212 -16.43 7.16 18.07
CA PRO A 212 -15.91 8.35 18.73
C PRO A 212 -14.50 8.11 19.31
N MET A 213 -13.59 9.08 19.15
CA MET A 213 -12.17 8.99 19.51
C MET A 213 -11.45 7.76 18.94
N GLY A 214 -12.07 7.09 17.96
CA GLY A 214 -11.69 5.81 17.42
C GLY A 214 -11.35 5.90 15.94
N VAL A 215 -11.42 4.76 15.23
CA VAL A 215 -11.09 4.72 13.81
C VAL A 215 -12.14 3.99 12.97
N VAL A 216 -12.55 4.61 11.87
CA VAL A 216 -13.31 3.92 10.81
C VAL A 216 -12.43 3.72 9.58
N ALA A 217 -12.32 2.48 9.11
CA ALA A 217 -11.44 2.07 8.02
C ALA A 217 -12.20 1.26 6.96
N LEU A 218 -12.10 1.66 5.70
CA LEU A 218 -12.65 0.93 4.55
C LEU A 218 -11.52 0.60 3.57
N ALA A 219 -11.09 -0.66 3.55
CA ALA A 219 -10.05 -1.19 2.70
C ALA A 219 -10.64 -1.98 1.53
N ALA A 220 -10.38 -1.52 0.30
CA ALA A 220 -10.69 -2.24 -0.92
C ALA A 220 -9.42 -2.83 -1.57
N GLY A 221 -9.25 -4.15 -1.50
CA GLY A 221 -8.10 -4.88 -2.04
C GLY A 221 -8.18 -6.40 -1.82
N SER A 222 -7.11 -7.11 -2.18
CA SER A 222 -6.98 -8.57 -1.96
C SER A 222 -6.03 -8.94 -0.83
N ASP A 223 -5.31 -7.94 -0.31
CA ASP A 223 -4.38 -8.04 0.79
C ASP A 223 -4.35 -6.69 1.50
N ALA A 224 -4.70 -6.66 2.77
CA ALA A 224 -4.70 -5.46 3.58
C ALA A 224 -4.14 -5.75 4.97
N THR A 225 -3.35 -4.83 5.49
CA THR A 225 -2.84 -4.86 6.85
C THR A 225 -3.54 -3.81 7.69
N LEU A 226 -4.09 -4.24 8.83
CA LEU A 226 -4.55 -3.38 9.90
C LEU A 226 -3.47 -3.37 10.99
N THR A 227 -2.95 -2.18 11.32
CA THR A 227 -1.91 -2.01 12.34
C THR A 227 -2.54 -1.42 13.60
N PHE A 228 -2.28 -2.08 14.73
CA PHE A 228 -2.80 -1.71 16.03
C PHE A 228 -1.68 -1.22 16.96
N ALA A 229 -1.98 -0.20 17.74
CA ALA A 229 -1.24 0.15 18.94
C ALA A 229 -2.12 -0.22 20.14
N ASP A 230 -1.65 -1.16 20.95
CA ASP A 230 -2.48 -1.88 21.92
C ASP A 230 -3.72 -2.48 21.24
N ASN A 231 -4.91 -1.92 21.52
CA ASN A 231 -6.19 -2.35 20.95
C ASN A 231 -6.84 -1.29 20.05
N HIS A 232 -6.11 -0.23 19.71
CA HIS A 232 -6.58 0.87 18.87
C HIS A 232 -6.03 0.70 17.46
N LEU A 233 -6.90 0.75 16.45
CA LEU A 233 -6.47 0.77 15.05
C LEU A 233 -5.77 2.10 14.79
N VAL A 234 -4.52 2.09 14.35
CA VAL A 234 -3.74 3.32 14.09
C VAL A 234 -3.39 3.51 12.63
N LYS A 235 -3.39 2.43 11.84
CA LYS A 235 -3.10 2.49 10.41
C LYS A 235 -3.79 1.34 9.66
N MET A 236 -4.18 1.63 8.44
CA MET A 236 -4.65 0.67 7.45
C MET A 236 -3.80 0.82 6.19
N GLN A 237 -3.38 -0.30 5.60
CA GLN A 237 -2.63 -0.33 4.35
C GLN A 237 -3.18 -1.42 3.43
N VAL A 238 -3.43 -1.08 2.16
CA VAL A 238 -3.70 -2.08 1.12
C VAL A 238 -2.36 -2.48 0.48
N ASN A 239 -1.98 -3.76 0.59
CA ASN A 239 -0.66 -4.25 0.18
C ASN A 239 -0.65 -4.85 -1.23
N ARG A 240 -1.75 -5.49 -1.64
CA ARG A 240 -1.86 -6.14 -2.96
C ARG A 240 -3.20 -5.83 -3.59
N ASN A 241 -3.08 -5.34 -4.82
CA ASN A 241 -4.18 -4.78 -5.57
C ASN A 241 -4.76 -5.81 -6.54
N THR A 242 -6.05 -5.71 -6.78
CA THR A 242 -6.81 -6.58 -7.71
C THR A 242 -7.50 -5.72 -8.77
N LEU A 243 -8.27 -6.36 -9.64
CA LEU A 243 -9.05 -5.66 -10.66
C LEU A 243 -10.31 -5.06 -9.99
N GLN A 244 -10.59 -3.79 -10.26
CA GLN A 244 -11.85 -3.10 -9.89
C GLN A 244 -12.13 -3.04 -8.38
N ASN A 245 -11.16 -2.62 -7.58
CA ASN A 245 -11.39 -2.35 -6.16
C ASN A 245 -12.20 -1.07 -5.95
N LEU A 246 -13.20 -1.12 -5.07
CA LEU A 246 -14.09 0.00 -4.76
C LEU A 246 -14.26 0.15 -3.24
N ALA A 247 -13.88 1.32 -2.71
CA ALA A 247 -14.25 1.76 -1.37
C ALA A 247 -15.17 2.98 -1.50
N GLU A 248 -16.42 2.86 -1.04
CA GLU A 248 -17.40 3.93 -1.18
C GLU A 248 -18.11 4.30 0.13
N ASN A 249 -18.42 5.59 0.26
CA ASN A 249 -19.30 6.14 1.28
C ASN A 249 -20.39 7.00 0.63
N GLY A 250 -21.64 6.55 0.71
CA GLY A 250 -22.84 7.35 0.44
C GLY A 250 -23.65 7.71 1.69
N GLY A 251 -23.29 7.15 2.85
CA GLY A 251 -23.94 7.39 4.13
C GLY A 251 -23.15 8.33 5.05
N LEU A 252 -23.26 8.11 6.36
CA LEU A 252 -22.53 8.82 7.41
C LEU A 252 -21.38 7.95 7.94
N ILE A 253 -20.21 8.56 8.09
CA ILE A 253 -19.10 8.05 8.90
C ILE A 253 -18.73 9.13 9.92
N GLN A 254 -18.69 8.78 11.21
CA GLN A 254 -18.37 9.71 12.29
C GLN A 254 -17.29 9.11 13.21
N ALA A 255 -16.17 9.81 13.38
CA ALA A 255 -15.05 9.46 14.24
C ALA A 255 -14.43 10.72 14.87
N ASP A 256 -15.25 11.56 15.52
CA ASP A 256 -14.79 12.79 16.17
C ASP A 256 -13.68 12.51 17.20
N GLY A 257 -12.60 13.28 17.19
CA GLY A 257 -11.37 13.07 17.97
C GLY A 257 -10.49 11.92 17.46
N GLY A 258 -10.89 11.25 16.38
CA GLY A 258 -10.27 10.06 15.84
C GLY A 258 -9.93 10.17 14.35
N ALA A 259 -9.99 9.05 13.62
CA ALA A 259 -9.60 9.02 12.20
C ALA A 259 -10.56 8.22 11.30
N VAL A 260 -10.65 8.64 10.04
CA VAL A 260 -11.33 7.91 8.98
C VAL A 260 -10.37 7.63 7.83
N LEU A 261 -10.29 6.37 7.40
CA LEU A 261 -9.43 5.94 6.29
C LEU A 261 -10.25 5.18 5.24
N LEU A 262 -10.32 5.68 4.02
CA LEU A 262 -10.85 4.94 2.86
C LEU A 262 -9.70 4.72 1.89
N SER A 263 -9.42 3.48 1.55
CA SER A 263 -8.36 3.17 0.58
C SER A 263 -8.76 2.07 -0.38
N ALA A 264 -8.40 2.24 -1.65
CA ALA A 264 -8.62 1.25 -2.69
C ALA A 264 -7.40 1.12 -3.60
N GLY A 265 -6.82 -0.07 -3.73
CA GLY A 265 -5.62 -0.28 -4.54
C GLY A 265 -5.90 -0.81 -5.95
N ALA A 266 -5.22 -0.31 -6.99
CA ALA A 266 -5.32 -0.81 -8.37
C ALA A 266 -4.06 -1.56 -8.82
N LYS A 267 -4.23 -2.66 -9.57
CA LYS A 267 -3.11 -3.41 -10.15
C LYS A 267 -2.57 -2.77 -11.44
N ASP A 268 -3.45 -2.21 -12.29
CA ASP A 268 -3.12 -1.70 -13.62
C ASP A 268 -3.88 -0.39 -13.93
N ALA A 269 -3.25 0.54 -14.66
CA ALA A 269 -3.81 1.86 -14.98
C ALA A 269 -5.04 1.83 -15.93
N VAL A 270 -5.27 0.71 -16.63
CA VAL A 270 -6.38 0.55 -17.60
C VAL A 270 -7.72 0.34 -16.88
N LEU A 271 -7.70 -0.13 -15.62
CA LEU A 271 -8.87 -0.34 -14.77
C LEU A 271 -8.55 0.17 -13.36
N ALA A 272 -8.82 1.45 -13.11
CA ALA A 272 -8.51 2.12 -11.86
C ALA A 272 -9.38 1.61 -10.69
N SER A 273 -8.77 1.47 -9.51
CA SER A 273 -9.50 1.41 -8.24
C SER A 273 -10.19 2.74 -7.99
N VAL A 274 -11.27 2.70 -7.24
CA VAL A 274 -12.08 3.88 -6.97
C VAL A 274 -12.29 4.03 -5.48
N VAL A 275 -11.86 5.16 -4.93
CA VAL A 275 -12.39 5.69 -3.68
C VAL A 275 -13.45 6.71 -4.04
N ASN A 276 -14.68 6.55 -3.54
CA ASN A 276 -15.79 7.46 -3.85
C ASN A 276 -16.55 7.87 -2.60
N ASN A 277 -16.61 9.16 -2.32
CA ASN A 277 -17.44 9.71 -1.26
C ASN A 277 -18.49 10.67 -1.83
N THR A 278 -19.74 10.32 -1.63
CA THR A 278 -20.92 11.15 -1.92
C THR A 278 -21.67 11.54 -0.63
N GLY A 279 -21.36 10.87 0.48
CA GLY A 279 -21.98 11.06 1.79
C GLY A 279 -21.23 12.04 2.70
N ILE A 280 -21.34 11.84 4.00
CA ILE A 280 -20.75 12.68 5.05
C ILE A 280 -19.68 11.88 5.79
N ILE A 281 -18.51 12.49 5.99
CA ILE A 281 -17.44 11.97 6.85
C ILE A 281 -17.07 13.06 7.86
N GLU A 282 -17.22 12.76 9.14
CA GLU A 282 -16.89 13.66 10.26
C GLU A 282 -15.77 13.04 11.11
N ALA A 283 -14.70 13.82 11.33
CA ALA A 283 -13.67 13.56 12.32
C ALA A 283 -13.27 14.90 12.94
N ARG A 284 -14.21 15.55 13.63
CA ARG A 284 -14.00 16.87 14.25
C ARG A 284 -13.04 16.78 15.42
N SER A 285 -12.39 17.89 15.76
CA SER A 285 -11.53 17.94 16.94
C SER A 285 -12.36 17.78 18.23
N VAL A 286 -11.78 17.10 19.22
CA VAL A 286 -12.38 16.94 20.55
C VAL A 286 -11.28 17.13 21.59
N GLN A 287 -11.43 18.13 22.49
CA GLN A 287 -10.48 18.37 23.58
C GLN A 287 -9.03 18.56 23.10
N ASN A 288 -8.83 19.28 21.99
CA ASN A 288 -7.54 19.49 21.32
C ASN A 288 -6.91 18.24 20.68
N LEU A 289 -7.64 17.12 20.59
CA LEU A 289 -7.28 16.01 19.71
C LEU A 289 -7.88 16.26 18.33
N ASN A 290 -7.00 16.62 17.39
CA ASN A 290 -7.38 16.90 16.01
C ASN A 290 -7.74 15.61 15.28
N GLY A 291 -8.90 15.58 14.63
CA GLY A 291 -9.29 14.43 13.81
C GLY A 291 -8.64 14.43 12.42
N SER A 292 -8.70 13.28 11.75
CA SER A 292 -8.06 13.06 10.45
C SER A 292 -8.93 12.26 9.49
N ILE A 293 -9.01 12.69 8.22
CA ILE A 293 -9.68 11.97 7.14
C ILE A 293 -8.68 11.72 6.01
N ILE A 294 -8.51 10.46 5.59
CA ILE A 294 -7.64 10.06 4.48
C ILE A 294 -8.44 9.24 3.47
N LEU A 295 -8.46 9.71 2.23
CA LEU A 295 -9.13 9.08 1.09
C LEU A 295 -8.07 8.81 0.03
N ASP A 296 -7.71 7.55 -0.18
CA ASP A 296 -6.54 7.17 -0.97
C ASP A 296 -6.83 6.09 -2.01
N GLY A 297 -6.90 6.49 -3.28
CA GLY A 297 -7.08 5.60 -4.43
C GLY A 297 -5.80 4.87 -4.85
N GLY A 298 -4.65 5.09 -4.20
CA GLY A 298 -3.37 4.54 -4.58
C GLY A 298 -2.82 5.07 -5.91
N ASN A 299 -1.62 4.60 -6.30
CA ASN A 299 -0.82 5.22 -7.37
C ASN A 299 -1.47 5.21 -8.76
N LEU A 300 -2.31 4.21 -9.02
CA LEU A 300 -2.96 4.00 -10.31
C LEU A 300 -4.49 4.16 -10.23
N GLY A 301 -5.03 4.41 -9.04
CA GLY A 301 -6.46 4.54 -8.84
C GLY A 301 -6.95 5.99 -8.85
N SER A 302 -8.26 6.13 -8.72
CA SER A 302 -8.97 7.40 -8.73
C SER A 302 -9.67 7.64 -7.40
N THR A 303 -9.69 8.89 -6.97
CA THR A 303 -10.42 9.33 -5.78
C THR A 303 -11.40 10.43 -6.18
N SER A 304 -12.69 10.17 -5.97
CA SER A 304 -13.77 11.10 -6.23
C SER A 304 -14.45 11.54 -4.94
N GLN A 305 -14.56 12.85 -4.77
CA GLN A 305 -15.14 13.49 -3.59
C GLN A 305 -16.24 14.43 -4.04
N SER A 306 -17.48 14.20 -3.60
CA SER A 306 -18.62 15.06 -3.91
C SER A 306 -19.52 15.33 -2.71
N GLY A 307 -19.29 14.62 -1.61
CA GLY A 307 -19.97 14.81 -0.34
C GLY A 307 -19.29 15.84 0.58
N ARG A 308 -19.45 15.65 1.90
CA ARG A 308 -18.89 16.50 2.95
C ARG A 308 -17.78 15.77 3.72
N LEU A 309 -16.66 16.44 3.91
CA LEU A 309 -15.56 16.05 4.80
C LEU A 309 -15.41 17.14 5.87
N ASP A 310 -15.58 16.79 7.14
CA ASP A 310 -15.55 17.74 8.26
C ASP A 310 -14.53 17.30 9.32
N VAL A 311 -13.48 18.10 9.49
CA VAL A 311 -12.47 17.94 10.54
C VAL A 311 -12.36 19.22 11.38
N THR A 312 -13.47 19.94 11.56
CA THR A 312 -13.46 21.22 12.25
C THR A 312 -13.15 21.10 13.75
N GLY A 313 -12.52 22.13 14.32
CA GLY A 313 -12.30 22.27 15.76
C GLY A 313 -12.86 23.59 16.27
N LYS A 314 -14.18 23.65 16.44
CA LYS A 314 -14.91 24.91 16.69
C LYS A 314 -15.04 25.28 18.17
N GLN A 315 -14.63 24.42 19.10
CA GLN A 315 -14.66 24.77 20.52
C GLN A 315 -13.48 25.66 20.89
N ALA A 316 -13.61 26.40 21.99
CA ALA A 316 -12.60 27.35 22.44
C ALA A 316 -11.22 26.68 22.58
N GLY A 317 -10.22 27.21 21.89
CA GLY A 317 -8.85 26.70 21.91
C GLY A 317 -8.55 25.59 20.90
N GLU A 318 -9.55 25.03 20.23
CA GLU A 318 -9.35 23.93 19.28
C GLU A 318 -8.84 24.42 17.92
N THR A 319 -8.09 23.56 17.24
CA THR A 319 -7.62 23.79 15.88
C THR A 319 -8.30 22.83 14.91
N GLY A 320 -8.34 23.18 13.64
CA GLY A 320 -8.82 22.29 12.59
C GLY A 320 -7.92 21.06 12.42
N GLY A 321 -8.54 19.93 12.06
CA GLY A 321 -7.87 18.67 11.78
C GLY A 321 -7.26 18.58 10.39
N THR A 322 -7.05 17.35 9.92
CA THR A 322 -6.38 17.08 8.64
C THR A 322 -7.28 16.32 7.66
N VAL A 323 -7.31 16.76 6.41
CA VAL A 323 -7.91 16.02 5.30
C VAL A 323 -6.85 15.74 4.23
N LYS A 324 -6.78 14.48 3.76
CA LYS A 324 -5.97 14.07 2.62
C LYS A 324 -6.84 13.36 1.59
N VAL A 325 -6.90 13.89 0.38
CA VAL A 325 -7.57 13.28 -0.77
C VAL A 325 -6.51 12.96 -1.81
N LEU A 326 -6.11 11.70 -1.89
CA LEU A 326 -4.95 11.21 -2.64
C LEU A 326 -5.36 10.13 -3.65
N GLY A 327 -4.55 9.91 -4.68
CA GLY A 327 -4.77 8.91 -5.72
C GLY A 327 -4.01 9.28 -6.99
N GLY A 328 -3.91 8.37 -7.95
CA GLY A 328 -3.32 8.65 -9.26
C GLY A 328 -4.11 9.73 -10.04
N GLN A 329 -5.43 9.75 -9.85
CA GLN A 329 -6.33 10.81 -10.31
C GLN A 329 -7.23 11.27 -9.16
N VAL A 330 -7.36 12.59 -8.96
CA VAL A 330 -8.22 13.16 -7.92
C VAL A 330 -9.26 14.10 -8.52
N SER A 331 -10.52 13.95 -8.13
CA SER A 331 -11.61 14.83 -8.53
C SER A 331 -12.50 15.23 -7.36
N LEU A 332 -12.67 16.54 -7.16
CA LEU A 332 -13.71 17.10 -6.31
C LEU A 332 -14.85 17.61 -7.20
N GLY A 333 -16.03 17.01 -7.04
CA GLY A 333 -17.23 17.34 -7.79
C GLY A 333 -17.94 18.60 -7.29
N ALA A 334 -18.85 19.14 -8.10
CA ALA A 334 -19.64 20.31 -7.71
C ALA A 334 -20.45 20.01 -6.43
N GLY A 335 -20.40 20.93 -5.46
CA GLY A 335 -21.02 20.76 -4.15
C GLY A 335 -20.18 19.99 -3.13
N SER A 336 -18.98 19.51 -3.49
CA SER A 336 -18.03 18.95 -2.54
C SER A 336 -17.66 19.99 -1.49
N THR A 337 -17.72 19.61 -0.21
CA THR A 337 -17.35 20.49 0.91
C THR A 337 -16.28 19.83 1.78
N ILE A 338 -15.18 20.56 2.02
CA ILE A 338 -14.14 20.18 2.97
C ILE A 338 -14.03 21.31 3.97
N ASP A 339 -14.26 21.04 5.26
CA ASP A 339 -14.14 22.03 6.33
C ASP A 339 -13.12 21.54 7.37
N ALA A 340 -12.00 22.24 7.45
CA ALA A 340 -10.92 22.08 8.42
C ALA A 340 -10.73 23.38 9.21
N SER A 341 -11.78 24.18 9.39
CA SER A 341 -11.70 25.42 10.16
C SER A 341 -11.60 25.14 11.66
N GLY A 342 -10.93 26.02 12.42
CA GLY A 342 -10.79 25.90 13.86
C GLY A 342 -10.90 27.22 14.62
N ASP A 343 -11.19 27.17 15.92
CA ASP A 343 -11.32 28.34 16.79
C ASP A 343 -9.99 29.09 16.97
N ALA A 344 -8.94 28.33 17.30
CA ALA A 344 -7.60 28.79 17.63
C ALA A 344 -6.59 28.66 16.47
N GLY A 345 -7.03 28.17 15.30
CA GLY A 345 -6.18 27.95 14.13
C GLY A 345 -6.84 27.05 13.09
N GLY A 346 -6.57 27.32 11.81
CA GLY A 346 -7.03 26.47 10.71
C GLY A 346 -6.27 25.15 10.60
N GLY A 347 -6.92 24.14 10.03
CA GLY A 347 -6.37 22.80 9.80
C GLY A 347 -5.59 22.67 8.49
N THR A 348 -5.36 21.41 8.07
CA THR A 348 -4.62 21.09 6.84
C THR A 348 -5.49 20.32 5.86
N VAL A 349 -5.50 20.74 4.60
CA VAL A 349 -6.19 20.04 3.50
C VAL A 349 -5.22 19.80 2.34
N LEU A 350 -4.97 18.54 2.02
CA LEU A 350 -4.11 18.12 0.91
C LEU A 350 -4.94 17.39 -0.13
N VAL A 351 -5.02 17.93 -1.35
CA VAL A 351 -5.80 17.36 -2.46
C VAL A 351 -4.86 17.08 -3.61
N GLY A 352 -4.70 15.79 -3.94
CA GLY A 352 -3.82 15.32 -5.00
C GLY A 352 -2.34 15.32 -4.66
N GLY A 353 -1.89 15.95 -3.58
CA GLY A 353 -0.49 15.92 -3.15
C GLY A 353 -0.22 16.95 -2.07
N ASN A 354 1.02 17.00 -1.60
CA ASN A 354 1.45 18.01 -0.63
C ASN A 354 1.88 19.30 -1.35
N PHE A 355 2.24 20.32 -0.56
CA PHE A 355 2.88 21.53 -1.06
C PHE A 355 4.14 21.19 -1.86
N HIS A 356 4.31 21.85 -3.01
CA HIS A 356 5.38 21.61 -3.97
C HIS A 356 5.51 20.16 -4.48
N GLY A 357 4.50 19.31 -4.26
CA GLY A 357 4.60 17.87 -4.54
C GLY A 357 5.65 17.15 -3.70
N ALA A 358 6.03 17.71 -2.55
CA ALA A 358 7.05 17.14 -1.67
C ALA A 358 6.43 16.23 -0.60
N GLY A 359 7.26 15.59 0.23
CA GLY A 359 6.80 14.83 1.39
C GLY A 359 6.55 13.34 1.11
N SER A 360 5.85 12.68 2.03
CA SER A 360 5.59 11.24 1.99
C SER A 360 4.28 10.86 1.31
N GLU A 361 3.42 11.85 1.08
CA GLU A 361 2.16 11.69 0.37
C GLU A 361 2.41 11.35 -1.10
N GLN A 362 1.56 10.50 -1.65
CA GLN A 362 1.57 10.23 -3.07
C GLN A 362 1.01 11.44 -3.83
N ASN A 363 1.71 11.87 -4.88
CA ASN A 363 1.19 12.87 -5.80
C ASN A 363 0.31 12.24 -6.88
N ALA A 364 -0.77 12.93 -7.23
CA ALA A 364 -1.65 12.63 -8.34
C ALA A 364 -0.98 13.02 -9.64
N GLN A 365 -1.31 12.32 -10.73
CA GLN A 365 -0.96 12.74 -12.08
C GLN A 365 -1.92 13.81 -12.61
N SER A 366 -3.14 13.84 -12.08
CA SER A 366 -4.12 14.89 -12.39
C SER A 366 -5.06 15.16 -11.24
N THR A 367 -5.31 16.44 -10.97
CA THR A 367 -6.24 16.90 -9.94
C THR A 367 -7.25 17.88 -10.54
N THR A 368 -8.54 17.63 -10.36
CA THR A 368 -9.63 18.49 -10.89
C THR A 368 -10.58 18.89 -9.78
N ILE A 369 -10.72 20.20 -9.55
CA ILE A 369 -11.65 20.78 -8.58
C ILE A 369 -12.74 21.52 -9.33
N ALA A 370 -13.98 21.00 -9.28
CA ALA A 370 -15.11 21.57 -10.00
C ALA A 370 -15.62 22.87 -9.36
N ALA A 371 -16.30 23.69 -10.16
CA ALA A 371 -17.01 24.87 -9.68
C ALA A 371 -18.06 24.50 -8.62
N GLY A 372 -18.19 25.35 -7.59
CA GLY A 372 -19.07 25.10 -6.44
C GLY A 372 -18.48 24.17 -5.37
N THR A 373 -17.23 23.73 -5.51
CA THR A 373 -16.48 23.08 -4.43
C THR A 373 -16.02 24.12 -3.40
N THR A 374 -16.10 23.82 -2.11
CA THR A 374 -15.56 24.67 -1.04
C THR A 374 -14.55 23.92 -0.17
N ILE A 375 -13.40 24.54 0.09
CA ILE A 375 -12.36 24.04 1.00
C ILE A 375 -12.07 25.14 2.02
N ASN A 376 -12.42 24.92 3.27
CA ASN A 376 -12.24 25.90 4.35
C ASN A 376 -11.18 25.42 5.33
N ALA A 377 -10.26 26.28 5.69
CA ALA A 377 -9.23 26.06 6.71
C ALA A 377 -9.04 27.36 7.50
N ASP A 378 -10.13 28.05 7.84
CA ASP A 378 -10.09 29.34 8.52
C ASP A 378 -9.77 29.18 10.00
N ALA A 379 -9.04 30.14 10.57
CA ALA A 379 -9.11 30.41 12.00
C ALA A 379 -10.32 31.32 12.28
N ILE A 380 -11.19 30.92 13.21
CA ILE A 380 -12.46 31.60 13.46
C ILE A 380 -12.25 32.82 14.37
N ASN A 381 -11.64 32.62 15.54
CA ASN A 381 -11.50 33.66 16.56
C ASN A 381 -10.09 34.24 16.62
N SER A 382 -9.10 33.41 16.94
CA SER A 382 -7.70 33.82 17.11
C SER A 382 -6.80 32.74 16.52
N GLY A 383 -5.68 33.10 15.90
CA GLY A 383 -4.72 32.14 15.36
C GLY A 383 -4.61 32.19 13.85
N ASP A 384 -3.64 31.44 13.35
CA ASP A 384 -3.28 31.49 11.94
C ASP A 384 -4.25 30.68 11.08
N GLY A 385 -4.53 31.17 9.88
CA GLY A 385 -5.23 30.40 8.85
C GLY A 385 -4.45 29.12 8.51
N GLY A 386 -5.18 28.10 8.07
CA GLY A 386 -4.65 26.78 7.83
C GLY A 386 -3.84 26.65 6.54
N LYS A 387 -3.57 25.40 6.17
CA LYS A 387 -2.76 25.04 4.99
C LYS A 387 -3.60 24.25 4.01
N VAL A 388 -3.70 24.71 2.76
CA VAL A 388 -4.45 24.03 1.70
C VAL A 388 -3.58 23.84 0.46
N ALA A 389 -3.36 22.60 0.03
CA ALA A 389 -2.67 22.29 -1.21
C ALA A 389 -3.60 21.55 -2.18
N VAL A 390 -3.64 22.00 -3.43
CA VAL A 390 -4.21 21.31 -4.57
C VAL A 390 -3.08 21.07 -5.56
N TRP A 391 -2.64 19.82 -5.66
CA TRP A 391 -1.41 19.46 -6.37
C TRP A 391 -1.63 18.32 -7.37
N SER A 392 -0.84 18.31 -8.45
CA SER A 392 -0.55 17.11 -9.23
C SER A 392 0.80 17.24 -9.94
N ASP A 393 1.48 16.13 -10.19
CA ASP A 393 2.73 16.10 -10.97
C ASP A 393 2.50 16.44 -12.45
N GLY A 394 1.26 16.30 -12.92
CA GLY A 394 0.86 16.57 -14.31
C GLY A 394 -0.08 17.78 -14.41
N ARG A 395 -1.40 17.53 -14.47
CA ARG A 395 -2.40 18.58 -14.74
C ARG A 395 -3.27 18.88 -13.53
N THR A 396 -3.24 20.13 -13.09
CA THR A 396 -4.16 20.68 -12.09
C THR A 396 -5.17 21.62 -12.73
N GLN A 397 -6.46 21.36 -12.48
CA GLN A 397 -7.55 22.27 -12.81
C GLN A 397 -8.28 22.68 -11.52
N PHE A 398 -8.40 23.98 -11.28
CA PHE A 398 -9.05 24.54 -10.10
C PHE A 398 -10.12 25.57 -10.45
N ASN A 399 -11.36 25.26 -10.10
CA ASN A 399 -12.53 26.11 -10.32
C ASN A 399 -13.34 26.35 -9.02
N GLY A 400 -12.86 25.85 -7.88
CA GLY A 400 -13.55 25.91 -6.57
C GLY A 400 -13.18 27.15 -5.74
N SER A 401 -13.60 27.15 -4.48
CA SER A 401 -13.24 28.19 -3.50
C SER A 401 -12.42 27.60 -2.35
N ILE A 402 -11.34 28.31 -1.99
CA ILE A 402 -10.51 28.01 -0.82
C ILE A 402 -10.52 29.22 0.13
N THR A 403 -10.75 28.97 1.42
CA THR A 403 -10.53 29.97 2.48
C THR A 403 -9.53 29.43 3.50
N ALA A 404 -8.55 30.27 3.86
CA ALA A 404 -7.57 30.00 4.91
C ALA A 404 -7.23 31.32 5.61
N ARG A 405 -8.25 31.95 6.19
CA ARG A 405 -8.17 33.27 6.82
C ARG A 405 -7.58 33.19 8.22
N GLY A 406 -6.87 34.25 8.61
CA GLY A 406 -6.48 34.47 10.00
C GLY A 406 -7.69 34.83 10.86
N GLY A 407 -7.56 34.57 12.16
CA GLY A 407 -8.63 34.79 13.14
C GLY A 407 -9.15 36.23 13.15
N ALA A 408 -10.43 36.39 13.49
CA ALA A 408 -11.08 37.70 13.55
C ALA A 408 -10.38 38.67 14.52
N ASN A 409 -9.78 38.15 15.60
CA ASN A 409 -9.16 38.94 16.67
C ASN A 409 -7.62 38.98 16.60
N ALA A 410 -6.98 37.94 16.09
CA ALA A 410 -5.52 37.81 15.99
C ALA A 410 -5.14 36.68 15.02
N GLY A 411 -3.90 36.69 14.53
CA GLY A 411 -3.31 35.65 13.69
C GLY A 411 -3.18 36.04 12.23
N ASN A 412 -2.28 35.37 11.53
CA ASN A 412 -1.94 35.59 10.13
C ASN A 412 -2.84 34.76 9.21
N GLY A 413 -2.89 35.15 7.95
CA GLY A 413 -3.53 34.36 6.91
C GLY A 413 -2.74 33.09 6.62
N GLY A 414 -3.45 32.08 6.15
CA GLY A 414 -2.92 30.76 5.87
C GLY A 414 -2.17 30.66 4.54
N GLN A 415 -1.74 29.45 4.23
CA GLN A 415 -1.01 29.12 3.01
C GLN A 415 -1.89 28.30 2.08
N VAL A 416 -2.04 28.77 0.85
CA VAL A 416 -2.79 28.06 -0.20
C VAL A 416 -1.86 27.80 -1.37
N GLU A 417 -1.87 26.60 -1.92
CA GLU A 417 -1.19 26.26 -3.16
C GLU A 417 -2.16 25.58 -4.13
N THR A 418 -2.15 26.02 -5.40
CA THR A 418 -2.84 25.32 -6.49
C THR A 418 -1.89 25.20 -7.67
N SER A 419 -1.21 24.06 -7.78
CA SER A 419 -0.05 23.88 -8.65
C SER A 419 -0.05 22.53 -9.35
N GLY A 420 0.76 22.46 -10.40
CA GLY A 420 1.07 21.26 -11.17
C GLY A 420 1.76 21.66 -12.46
N GLN A 421 2.43 20.71 -13.13
CA GLN A 421 3.20 21.00 -14.35
C GLN A 421 2.39 21.86 -15.35
N THR A 422 1.13 21.49 -15.57
CA THR A 422 0.17 22.29 -16.32
C THR A 422 -0.95 22.74 -15.38
N LEU A 423 -1.26 24.03 -15.42
CA LEU A 423 -2.24 24.64 -14.53
C LEU A 423 -3.36 25.33 -15.30
N LEU A 424 -4.59 25.12 -14.84
CA LEU A 424 -5.78 25.81 -15.31
C LEU A 424 -6.59 26.33 -14.11
N ILE A 425 -6.66 27.65 -13.98
CA ILE A 425 -7.51 28.37 -13.04
C ILE A 425 -8.60 29.10 -13.85
N ASP A 426 -9.85 28.74 -13.61
CA ASP A 426 -10.98 29.33 -14.35
C ASP A 426 -11.65 30.45 -13.56
N SER A 427 -12.54 31.21 -14.23
CA SER A 427 -13.23 32.41 -13.73
C SER A 427 -14.04 32.23 -12.44
N THR A 428 -14.41 30.99 -12.07
CA THR A 428 -15.16 30.71 -10.84
C THR A 428 -14.26 30.42 -9.63
N ALA A 429 -12.94 30.33 -9.83
CA ALA A 429 -12.00 30.08 -8.75
C ALA A 429 -11.96 31.27 -7.78
N GLY A 430 -11.81 30.98 -6.48
CA GLY A 430 -11.67 32.02 -5.46
C GLY A 430 -10.78 31.56 -4.31
N VAL A 431 -9.80 32.38 -3.94
CA VAL A 431 -8.91 32.11 -2.80
C VAL A 431 -8.93 33.30 -1.85
N ASN A 432 -9.11 33.03 -0.56
CA ASN A 432 -9.10 34.05 0.49
C ASN A 432 -8.17 33.64 1.63
N THR A 433 -7.09 34.40 1.80
CA THR A 433 -6.09 34.22 2.87
C THR A 433 -5.99 35.47 3.74
N ALA A 434 -7.08 36.25 3.84
CA ALA A 434 -7.06 37.53 4.52
C ALA A 434 -6.86 37.35 6.03
N ALA A 435 -6.20 38.34 6.65
CA ALA A 435 -5.97 38.37 8.08
C ALA A 435 -6.41 39.74 8.63
N PRO A 436 -7.58 39.83 9.29
CA PRO A 436 -8.11 41.11 9.76
C PRO A 436 -7.19 41.86 10.74
N LYS A 437 -6.36 41.12 11.49
CA LYS A 437 -5.49 41.63 12.57
C LYS A 437 -4.04 41.13 12.48
N GLY A 438 -3.66 40.51 11.36
CA GLY A 438 -2.32 39.98 11.14
C GLY A 438 -1.85 40.21 9.71
N SER A 439 -0.77 39.54 9.32
CA SER A 439 -0.28 39.57 7.94
C SER A 439 -1.16 38.69 7.05
N ALA A 440 -1.52 39.18 5.88
CA ALA A 440 -2.25 38.39 4.89
C ALA A 440 -1.41 37.15 4.48
N GLY A 441 -2.09 36.03 4.26
CA GLY A 441 -1.47 34.79 3.81
C GLY A 441 -1.16 34.82 2.32
N ASN A 442 -0.74 33.70 1.76
CA ASN A 442 -0.28 33.62 0.38
C ASN A 442 -1.01 32.51 -0.41
N TRP A 443 -1.38 32.84 -1.64
CA TRP A 443 -1.77 31.86 -2.66
C TRP A 443 -0.63 31.64 -3.66
N LEU A 444 -0.08 30.43 -3.69
CA LEU A 444 1.00 30.02 -4.57
C LEU A 444 0.46 29.28 -5.79
N LEU A 445 0.94 29.69 -6.97
CA LEU A 445 0.85 28.96 -8.24
C LEU A 445 2.27 28.63 -8.70
N ASP A 446 2.58 27.36 -8.96
CA ASP A 446 3.92 26.92 -9.41
C ASP A 446 3.90 26.00 -10.66
N PRO A 447 3.43 26.46 -11.84
CA PRO A 447 3.45 25.68 -13.08
C PRO A 447 4.76 25.81 -13.89
N ASP A 448 4.97 24.95 -14.89
CA ASP A 448 6.11 25.07 -15.82
C ASP A 448 6.05 26.37 -16.66
N ASP A 449 4.85 26.80 -17.04
CA ASP A 449 4.59 28.03 -17.79
C ASP A 449 3.21 28.58 -17.41
N ILE A 450 3.04 29.90 -17.49
CA ILE A 450 1.74 30.51 -17.20
C ILE A 450 1.44 31.73 -18.08
N THR A 451 0.23 31.73 -18.63
CA THR A 451 -0.37 32.86 -19.35
C THR A 451 -1.55 33.39 -18.57
N ILE A 452 -1.50 34.69 -18.27
CA ILE A 452 -2.51 35.44 -17.53
C ILE A 452 -3.26 36.34 -18.49
N GLY A 453 -4.60 36.27 -18.48
CA GLY A 453 -5.44 37.10 -19.33
C GLY A 453 -6.92 36.90 -19.05
N ASN A 454 -7.77 37.67 -19.72
CA ASN A 454 -9.22 37.58 -19.61
C ASN A 454 -9.75 36.49 -20.56
N ARG A 455 -10.18 35.35 -20.01
CA ARG A 455 -10.59 34.21 -20.85
C ARG A 455 -11.81 34.54 -21.71
N SER A 456 -12.72 35.39 -21.22
CA SER A 456 -13.94 35.76 -21.95
C SER A 456 -13.65 36.60 -23.20
N ALA A 457 -12.58 37.39 -23.20
CA ALA A 457 -12.17 38.23 -24.32
C ALA A 457 -11.43 37.43 -25.40
N TRP A 458 -10.54 36.52 -25.01
CA TRP A 458 -9.69 35.77 -25.94
C TRP A 458 -10.31 34.45 -26.42
N GLY A 459 -11.23 33.86 -25.65
CA GLY A 459 -11.77 32.53 -25.91
C GLY A 459 -10.78 31.40 -25.57
N SER A 460 -11.20 30.14 -25.74
CA SER A 460 -10.45 28.97 -25.25
C SER A 460 -9.19 28.60 -26.05
N GLY A 461 -8.90 29.28 -27.17
CA GLY A 461 -7.81 28.94 -28.10
C GLY A 461 -6.45 29.57 -27.79
N TYR A 462 -6.38 30.54 -26.85
CA TYR A 462 -5.17 31.32 -26.55
C TYR A 462 -4.36 30.80 -25.35
N GLY A 463 -4.74 29.64 -24.80
CA GLY A 463 -3.96 29.02 -23.74
C GLY A 463 -3.95 29.77 -22.40
N ILE A 464 -4.93 30.65 -22.14
CA ILE A 464 -5.06 31.34 -20.84
C ILE A 464 -5.10 30.30 -19.72
N ASN A 465 -4.13 30.38 -18.81
CA ASN A 465 -4.04 29.52 -17.65
C ASN A 465 -4.84 30.10 -16.49
N VAL A 466 -4.73 31.41 -16.25
CA VAL A 466 -5.35 32.10 -15.10
C VAL A 466 -6.08 33.36 -15.54
N ASP A 467 -7.30 33.53 -15.06
CA ASP A 467 -8.10 34.73 -15.34
C ASP A 467 -7.68 35.94 -14.48
N THR A 468 -7.57 37.13 -15.08
CA THR A 468 -7.17 38.36 -14.38
C THR A 468 -8.18 38.76 -13.29
N SER A 469 -9.46 38.47 -13.48
CA SER A 469 -10.50 38.77 -12.47
C SER A 469 -10.31 37.94 -11.20
N VAL A 470 -9.91 36.68 -11.35
CA VAL A 470 -9.62 35.76 -10.23
C VAL A 470 -8.40 36.22 -9.45
N LEU A 471 -7.30 36.57 -10.15
CA LEU A 471 -6.10 37.10 -9.50
C LEU A 471 -6.40 38.39 -8.75
N THR A 472 -7.18 39.29 -9.36
CA THR A 472 -7.57 40.56 -8.73
C THR A 472 -8.41 40.34 -7.48
N ALA A 473 -9.38 39.42 -7.54
CA ALA A 473 -10.19 39.06 -6.39
C ALA A 473 -9.34 38.42 -5.26
N ALA A 474 -8.38 37.57 -5.61
CA ALA A 474 -7.46 36.97 -4.64
C ALA A 474 -6.52 38.02 -4.00
N LEU A 475 -6.00 38.97 -4.79
CA LEU A 475 -5.17 40.08 -4.27
C LEU A 475 -5.94 40.96 -3.28
N ASN A 476 -7.23 41.16 -3.49
CA ASN A 476 -8.09 41.84 -2.51
C ASN A 476 -8.32 41.03 -1.21
N ASN A 477 -7.89 39.77 -1.17
CA ASN A 477 -8.08 38.87 -0.04
C ASN A 477 -6.78 38.21 0.43
N GLY A 478 -5.60 38.63 -0.04
CA GLY A 478 -4.37 37.88 0.22
C GLY A 478 -3.21 38.30 -0.67
N ASN A 479 -2.02 37.77 -0.38
CA ASN A 479 -0.89 37.83 -1.28
C ASN A 479 -1.03 36.74 -2.35
N VAL A 480 -0.51 36.99 -3.55
CA VAL A 480 -0.45 36.01 -4.63
C VAL A 480 0.97 35.90 -5.12
N THR A 481 1.50 34.67 -5.12
CA THR A 481 2.80 34.34 -5.69
C THR A 481 2.59 33.42 -6.88
N ILE A 482 3.07 33.83 -8.04
CA ILE A 482 3.16 33.00 -9.23
C ILE A 482 4.64 32.75 -9.46
N LYS A 483 5.04 31.49 -9.30
CA LYS A 483 6.39 31.03 -9.58
C LYS A 483 6.32 30.10 -10.78
N THR A 484 7.30 30.14 -11.67
CA THR A 484 7.40 29.12 -12.73
C THR A 484 8.69 28.33 -12.60
N THR A 485 8.66 27.09 -13.08
CA THR A 485 9.78 26.13 -13.03
C THR A 485 10.38 25.86 -14.42
N ALA A 486 11.55 25.20 -14.46
CA ALA A 486 12.20 24.79 -15.71
C ALA A 486 11.35 23.74 -16.44
N SER A 487 11.02 23.96 -17.73
CA SER A 487 10.12 23.04 -18.45
C SER A 487 10.75 21.70 -18.84
N SER A 488 9.87 20.70 -18.94
CA SER A 488 10.06 19.38 -19.59
C SER A 488 10.08 19.39 -21.14
N GLY A 489 10.08 20.57 -21.79
CA GLY A 489 10.24 20.71 -23.25
C GLY A 489 8.96 20.98 -24.06
N ASN A 490 7.79 21.18 -23.42
CA ASN A 490 6.53 21.51 -24.11
C ASN A 490 5.92 22.82 -23.54
N CYS A 491 5.81 23.86 -24.36
CA CYS A 491 5.06 25.08 -24.00
C CYS A 491 3.56 24.72 -23.86
N THR A 492 2.93 25.09 -22.74
CA THR A 492 1.49 24.87 -22.57
C THR A 492 0.69 25.98 -23.27
N GLY A 493 -0.28 25.62 -24.11
CA GLY A 493 -1.29 26.56 -24.61
C GLY A 493 -0.88 27.56 -25.70
N VAL A 494 0.42 27.67 -26.05
CA VAL A 494 0.92 28.50 -27.16
C VAL A 494 1.95 27.72 -27.98
N SER A 495 1.96 27.88 -29.30
CA SER A 495 2.98 27.29 -30.18
C SER A 495 4.37 27.78 -29.77
N CYS A 496 5.26 26.88 -29.36
CA CYS A 496 6.67 27.20 -29.16
C CYS A 496 7.28 27.71 -30.49
N SER A 497 7.36 29.01 -30.70
CA SER A 497 8.10 29.60 -31.81
C SER A 497 9.39 30.22 -31.28
N ALA A 498 10.43 30.27 -32.12
CA ALA A 498 11.76 30.77 -31.75
C ALA A 498 11.80 32.24 -31.29
N SER A 499 10.67 32.95 -31.33
CA SER A 499 10.46 34.33 -30.87
C SER A 499 9.18 34.51 -30.03
N GLY A 500 8.48 33.42 -29.67
CA GLY A 500 7.28 33.39 -28.85
C GLY A 500 7.58 32.77 -27.47
N GLY A 501 6.78 33.12 -26.46
CA GLY A 501 7.01 32.66 -25.08
C GLY A 501 6.90 31.14 -24.88
N GLY A 502 7.46 30.69 -23.76
CA GLY A 502 7.49 29.29 -23.32
C GLY A 502 8.78 28.93 -22.59
N ASN A 503 8.77 27.83 -21.85
CA ASN A 503 9.86 27.29 -21.04
C ASN A 503 10.20 28.12 -19.79
N GLY A 504 9.26 28.25 -18.87
CA GLY A 504 9.46 28.95 -17.61
C GLY A 504 9.11 30.42 -17.63
N ASP A 505 8.31 30.89 -18.59
CA ASP A 505 7.92 32.30 -18.68
C ASP A 505 6.57 32.57 -17.97
N ILE A 506 6.42 33.81 -17.52
CA ILE A 506 5.14 34.39 -17.12
C ILE A 506 4.73 35.39 -18.21
N ILE A 507 3.58 35.17 -18.84
CA ILE A 507 3.06 36.03 -19.91
C ILE A 507 1.77 36.70 -19.43
N ILE A 508 1.73 38.03 -19.50
CA ILE A 508 0.57 38.84 -19.14
C ILE A 508 0.01 39.43 -20.43
N LEU A 509 -1.24 39.10 -20.75
CA LEU A 509 -1.93 39.55 -21.97
C LEU A 509 -2.93 40.68 -21.71
N ASP A 510 -3.48 40.76 -20.50
CA ASP A 510 -4.45 41.78 -20.08
C ASP A 510 -4.11 42.31 -18.68
N THR A 511 -4.68 43.46 -18.33
CA THR A 511 -4.40 44.14 -17.05
C THR A 511 -4.94 43.35 -15.84
N ILE A 512 -4.07 43.10 -14.86
CA ILE A 512 -4.42 42.61 -13.51
C ILE A 512 -4.79 43.81 -12.64
N GLY A 513 -5.80 43.69 -11.78
CA GLY A 513 -6.14 44.73 -10.80
C GLY A 513 -7.13 45.78 -11.30
N SER A 514 -7.69 45.63 -12.50
CA SER A 514 -8.67 46.57 -13.08
C SER A 514 -10.00 45.90 -13.41
N GLY A 515 -11.11 46.58 -13.07
CA GLY A 515 -12.47 46.13 -13.38
C GLY A 515 -13.00 46.46 -14.77
N TYR A 516 -12.17 46.95 -15.70
CA TYR A 516 -12.62 47.27 -17.07
C TYR A 516 -12.98 45.99 -17.83
N ASN A 517 -14.27 45.77 -18.04
CA ASN A 517 -14.76 44.73 -18.94
C ASN A 517 -14.80 45.25 -20.39
N TYR A 518 -14.34 44.39 -21.31
CA TYR A 518 -14.25 44.54 -22.76
C TYR A 518 -15.50 45.12 -23.49
N ALA A 519 -16.66 45.16 -22.83
CA ALA A 519 -17.94 45.52 -23.44
C ALA A 519 -18.32 47.02 -23.34
N GLY A 520 -17.39 47.93 -23.01
CA GLY A 520 -17.67 49.38 -22.92
C GLY A 520 -18.70 49.76 -21.86
N THR A 521 -19.09 48.82 -21.01
CA THR A 521 -19.99 49.03 -19.88
C THR A 521 -19.16 48.77 -18.62
N ILE A 522 -18.82 49.83 -17.88
CA ILE A 522 -18.15 49.70 -16.59
C ILE A 522 -19.13 48.95 -15.67
N PRO A 523 -18.83 47.71 -15.23
CA PRO A 523 -19.63 47.09 -14.19
C PRO A 523 -19.46 47.93 -12.93
N THR A 524 -20.57 48.36 -12.33
CA THR A 524 -20.62 49.19 -11.11
C THR A 524 -20.05 48.48 -9.86
N THR A 525 -19.41 47.33 -10.01
CA THR A 525 -18.71 46.53 -8.99
C THR A 525 -17.26 46.28 -9.38
N SER A 526 -16.61 47.26 -10.00
CA SER A 526 -15.28 47.15 -10.60
C SER A 526 -14.28 46.50 -9.63
N TYR A 527 -13.78 45.30 -9.96
CA TYR A 527 -12.74 44.63 -9.18
C TYR A 527 -11.44 45.40 -9.36
N ASN A 528 -11.23 46.37 -8.49
CA ASN A 528 -9.99 47.10 -8.40
C ASN A 528 -9.13 46.46 -7.32
N TRP A 529 -7.82 46.40 -7.54
CA TRP A 529 -6.90 45.97 -6.49
C TRP A 529 -6.75 47.07 -5.43
N VAL A 530 -7.54 46.96 -4.36
CA VAL A 530 -7.76 48.00 -3.34
C VAL A 530 -7.22 47.60 -1.97
N THR A 531 -6.20 46.75 -1.93
CA THR A 531 -5.54 46.30 -0.70
C THR A 531 -4.03 46.47 -0.80
N GLY A 532 -3.36 46.52 0.36
CA GLY A 532 -1.89 46.55 0.46
C GLY A 532 -1.23 45.17 0.35
N SER A 533 -1.85 44.23 -0.38
CA SER A 533 -1.27 42.90 -0.61
C SER A 533 -0.13 42.95 -1.63
N THR A 534 0.56 41.82 -1.82
CA THR A 534 1.67 41.68 -2.75
C THR A 534 1.31 40.71 -3.87
N LEU A 535 1.54 41.11 -5.13
CA LEU A 535 1.65 40.22 -6.29
C LEU A 535 3.12 39.97 -6.57
N THR A 536 3.55 38.71 -6.43
CA THR A 536 4.90 38.27 -6.79
C THR A 536 4.84 37.44 -8.07
N LEU A 537 5.53 37.88 -9.11
CA LEU A 537 5.76 37.11 -10.33
C LEU A 537 7.23 36.70 -10.36
N SER A 538 7.50 35.41 -10.18
CA SER A 538 8.85 34.84 -10.12
C SER A 538 9.05 33.84 -11.25
N ALA A 539 9.52 34.31 -12.40
CA ALA A 539 9.66 33.48 -13.59
C ALA A 539 10.99 32.72 -13.60
N TYR A 540 10.98 31.45 -14.01
CA TYR A 540 12.21 30.71 -14.32
C TYR A 540 13.03 31.39 -15.42
N ARG A 541 12.36 32.02 -16.39
CA ARG A 541 12.98 32.76 -17.47
C ARG A 541 12.48 34.21 -17.51
N ASN A 542 11.51 34.55 -18.36
CA ASN A 542 11.09 35.95 -18.53
C ASN A 542 9.72 36.23 -17.94
N ILE A 543 9.50 37.49 -17.56
CA ILE A 543 8.18 38.06 -17.31
C ILE A 543 7.89 39.00 -18.48
N ARG A 544 6.81 38.77 -19.22
CA ARG A 544 6.47 39.56 -20.41
C ARG A 544 5.08 40.16 -20.31
N PHE A 545 5.02 41.48 -20.34
CA PHE A 545 3.80 42.25 -20.51
C PHE A 545 3.61 42.50 -22.01
N LYS A 546 2.62 41.83 -22.61
CA LYS A 546 2.41 41.92 -24.07
C LYS A 546 1.43 43.00 -24.41
N LEU A 547 1.76 43.90 -25.35
CA LEU A 547 0.76 44.76 -25.95
C LEU A 547 -0.24 43.93 -26.76
N THR A 548 -1.52 44.14 -26.47
CA THR A 548 -2.63 43.51 -27.15
C THR A 548 -3.67 44.60 -27.44
N SER A 549 -4.36 44.52 -28.58
CA SER A 549 -5.41 45.46 -28.94
C SER A 549 -6.76 45.13 -28.27
N ASN A 550 -6.72 44.53 -27.08
CA ASN A 550 -7.88 43.88 -26.48
C ASN A 550 -8.41 44.64 -25.25
N VAL A 551 -7.62 45.49 -24.59
CA VAL A 551 -8.11 46.37 -23.52
C VAL A 551 -7.89 47.81 -23.95
N ALA A 552 -8.94 48.65 -23.90
CA ALA A 552 -8.84 50.06 -24.23
C ALA A 552 -8.82 50.91 -22.94
N TRP A 553 -7.81 51.77 -22.79
CA TRP A 553 -7.74 52.76 -21.72
C TRP A 553 -8.24 54.11 -22.20
N ASN A 554 -9.15 54.73 -21.41
CA ASN A 554 -9.70 56.06 -21.64
C ASN A 554 -10.08 56.37 -23.10
N SER A 555 -10.90 55.50 -23.70
CA SER A 555 -11.53 55.72 -25.02
C SER A 555 -10.58 56.00 -26.20
N GLY A 556 -9.26 55.74 -26.09
CA GLY A 556 -8.34 56.10 -27.18
C GLY A 556 -6.99 55.39 -27.27
N GLY A 557 -6.61 54.48 -26.36
CA GLY A 557 -5.36 53.72 -26.48
C GLY A 557 -5.51 52.24 -26.11
N ASP A 558 -5.01 51.36 -26.97
CA ASP A 558 -4.91 49.93 -26.71
C ASP A 558 -3.81 49.69 -25.65
N VAL A 559 -4.17 49.13 -24.50
CA VAL A 559 -3.22 48.64 -23.49
C VAL A 559 -3.25 47.12 -23.51
N GLY A 560 -2.07 46.52 -23.43
CA GLY A 560 -1.97 45.08 -23.28
C GLY A 560 -1.89 44.62 -21.83
N GLY A 561 -1.09 43.58 -21.60
CA GLY A 561 -0.76 43.09 -20.27
C GLY A 561 -0.25 44.21 -19.38
N GLY A 562 -0.80 44.29 -18.18
CA GLY A 562 -0.45 45.34 -17.21
C GLY A 562 -0.90 45.03 -15.79
N VAL A 563 -0.67 45.96 -14.88
CA VAL A 563 -1.09 45.90 -13.48
C VAL A 563 -1.63 47.26 -13.05
N SER A 564 -2.83 47.30 -12.47
CA SER A 564 -3.43 48.51 -11.88
C SER A 564 -3.55 48.34 -10.38
N ILE A 565 -3.05 49.30 -9.61
CA ILE A 565 -2.95 49.24 -8.15
C ILE A 565 -3.64 50.46 -7.56
N ASP A 566 -4.70 50.24 -6.76
CA ASP A 566 -5.52 51.34 -6.23
C ASP A 566 -5.22 51.74 -4.78
N ALA A 567 -4.97 50.80 -3.87
CA ALA A 567 -4.81 51.11 -2.44
C ALA A 567 -3.49 50.63 -1.82
N GLY A 568 -2.37 50.94 -2.48
CA GLY A 568 -1.04 50.71 -1.92
C GLY A 568 -0.52 49.28 -2.01
N GLY A 569 -1.02 48.47 -2.94
CA GLY A 569 -0.49 47.14 -3.22
C GLY A 569 0.95 47.16 -3.72
N HIS A 570 1.61 46.00 -3.66
CA HIS A 570 3.01 45.84 -4.01
C HIS A 570 3.19 44.84 -5.15
N LEU A 571 4.01 45.20 -6.15
CA LEU A 571 4.36 44.34 -7.26
C LEU A 571 5.84 43.94 -7.16
N VAL A 572 6.11 42.65 -7.10
CA VAL A 572 7.46 42.10 -7.16
C VAL A 572 7.61 41.29 -8.44
N LEU A 573 8.54 41.70 -9.31
CA LEU A 573 8.86 41.01 -10.54
C LEU A 573 10.26 40.43 -10.43
N GLN A 574 10.38 39.11 -10.46
CA GLN A 574 11.66 38.41 -10.42
C GLN A 574 11.80 37.52 -11.65
N ALA A 575 12.57 37.97 -12.63
CA ALA A 575 12.98 37.14 -13.75
C ALA A 575 14.21 36.30 -13.37
N ASP A 576 14.43 35.18 -14.07
CA ASP A 576 15.52 34.24 -13.81
C ASP A 576 15.62 33.79 -12.35
N ASN A 577 14.50 33.29 -11.81
CA ASN A 577 14.40 32.78 -10.44
C ASN A 577 15.31 31.56 -10.16
N SER A 578 15.95 31.02 -11.20
CA SER A 578 16.87 29.89 -11.14
C SER A 578 18.35 30.31 -11.09
N SER A 579 18.63 31.58 -11.38
CA SER A 579 19.97 32.16 -11.58
C SER A 579 20.86 31.42 -12.59
N LYS A 580 20.26 30.61 -13.48
CA LYS A 580 20.95 29.77 -14.47
C LYS A 580 20.77 30.29 -15.90
N GLY A 581 19.92 31.30 -16.12
CA GLY A 581 19.56 31.81 -17.44
C GLY A 581 19.92 33.27 -17.68
N THR A 582 19.29 33.84 -18.71
CA THR A 582 19.36 35.27 -19.09
C THR A 582 17.99 35.95 -19.00
N GLY A 583 17.08 35.37 -18.21
CA GLY A 583 15.70 35.81 -18.09
C GLY A 583 15.58 37.27 -17.66
N THR A 584 14.65 38.02 -18.25
CA THR A 584 14.45 39.44 -17.98
C THR A 584 12.96 39.83 -17.94
N VAL A 585 12.68 41.09 -17.64
CA VAL A 585 11.33 41.66 -17.66
C VAL A 585 11.16 42.52 -18.90
N THR A 586 10.14 42.24 -19.72
CA THR A 586 9.88 42.99 -20.95
C THR A 586 8.47 43.54 -21.02
N PHE A 587 8.35 44.70 -21.66
CA PHE A 587 7.09 45.35 -22.00
C PHE A 587 7.06 45.51 -23.52
N ASP A 588 6.19 44.78 -24.20
CA ASP A 588 6.08 44.80 -25.66
C ASP A 588 5.29 46.05 -26.10
N ASP A 589 5.66 47.24 -25.67
CA ASP A 589 4.90 48.47 -25.94
C ASP A 589 5.56 49.31 -27.04
N SER A 590 4.94 49.33 -28.22
CA SER A 590 5.39 50.16 -29.35
C SER A 590 4.93 51.62 -29.27
N THR A 591 4.14 51.98 -28.27
CA THR A 591 3.40 53.25 -28.18
C THR A 591 3.75 54.13 -26.98
N GLY A 592 4.51 53.64 -26.00
CA GLY A 592 4.86 54.38 -24.78
C GLY A 592 3.71 54.44 -23.75
N MET A 593 2.80 53.46 -23.77
CA MET A 593 1.67 53.35 -22.85
C MET A 593 2.05 52.69 -21.53
N THR A 594 1.47 53.20 -20.45
CA THR A 594 1.67 52.68 -19.09
C THR A 594 1.21 51.23 -18.95
N ALA A 595 2.09 50.35 -18.49
CA ALA A 595 1.79 48.95 -18.19
C ALA A 595 1.54 48.70 -16.70
N VAL A 596 2.16 49.47 -15.81
CA VAL A 596 1.92 49.41 -14.36
C VAL A 596 1.45 50.77 -13.87
N TYR A 597 0.27 50.83 -13.27
CA TYR A 597 -0.37 52.08 -12.86
C TYR A 597 -0.67 52.08 -11.36
N PHE A 598 -0.27 53.17 -10.68
CA PHE A 598 -0.62 53.44 -9.28
C PHE A 598 -1.60 54.61 -9.18
N SER A 599 -2.77 54.40 -8.58
CA SER A 599 -3.65 55.52 -8.21
C SER A 599 -3.33 56.12 -6.83
N SER A 600 -2.54 55.42 -6.01
CA SER A 600 -2.05 55.90 -4.70
C SER A 600 -0.52 55.86 -4.54
N GLY A 601 0.02 56.72 -3.66
CA GLY A 601 1.46 56.87 -3.44
C GLY A 601 2.13 55.87 -2.48
N SER A 602 1.37 54.97 -1.85
CA SER A 602 1.89 54.07 -0.80
C SER A 602 2.34 52.68 -1.31
N GLY A 603 2.01 52.33 -2.55
CA GLY A 603 2.42 51.06 -3.16
C GLY A 603 3.82 51.11 -3.76
N SER A 604 4.35 49.96 -4.16
CA SER A 604 5.68 49.86 -4.79
C SER A 604 5.75 48.80 -5.88
N THR A 605 6.68 48.98 -6.81
CA THR A 605 7.11 48.01 -7.82
C THR A 605 8.60 47.77 -7.65
N THR A 606 8.97 46.51 -7.40
CA THR A 606 10.36 46.07 -7.33
C THR A 606 10.63 45.10 -8.48
N ILE A 607 11.64 45.42 -9.29
CA ILE A 607 11.99 44.63 -10.48
C ILE A 607 13.38 44.04 -10.31
N PHE A 608 13.50 42.72 -10.35
CA PHE A 608 14.74 41.97 -10.39
C PHE A 608 14.89 41.34 -11.77
N TYR A 609 15.94 41.72 -12.50
CA TYR A 609 16.09 41.35 -13.91
C TYR A 609 17.55 41.15 -14.29
N ASN A 610 17.82 40.26 -15.26
CA ASN A 610 19.13 40.24 -15.90
C ASN A 610 19.26 41.41 -16.88
N PRO A 611 20.25 42.30 -16.73
CA PRO A 611 20.50 43.35 -17.70
C PRO A 611 21.23 42.82 -18.94
N ILE A 612 21.14 43.55 -20.05
CA ILE A 612 21.96 43.26 -21.25
C ILE A 612 23.44 43.41 -20.91
N THR A 613 23.80 44.47 -20.17
CA THR A 613 25.13 44.67 -19.60
C THR A 613 25.02 45.27 -18.20
N LEU A 614 25.99 44.96 -17.33
CA LEU A 614 26.01 45.45 -15.94
C LEU A 614 26.31 46.96 -15.79
N ASN A 615 26.48 47.69 -16.90
CA ASN A 615 26.80 49.13 -16.90
C ASN A 615 25.68 49.98 -17.55
N SER A 616 24.63 49.36 -18.07
CA SER A 616 23.53 50.04 -18.76
C SER A 616 22.20 49.53 -18.19
N PRO A 617 21.68 50.14 -17.12
CA PRO A 617 20.41 49.74 -16.55
C PRO A 617 19.28 49.92 -17.57
N THR A 618 18.27 49.06 -17.48
CA THR A 618 17.05 49.21 -18.28
C THR A 618 16.17 50.24 -17.59
N ASP A 619 15.77 51.28 -18.33
CA ASP A 619 14.83 52.26 -17.82
C ASP A 619 13.39 51.71 -17.91
N TYR A 620 12.82 51.41 -16.75
CA TYR A 620 11.42 50.96 -16.64
C TYR A 620 10.44 52.10 -16.37
N SER A 621 10.92 53.33 -16.15
CA SER A 621 10.04 54.48 -15.83
C SER A 621 8.99 54.80 -16.91
N PRO A 622 9.19 54.55 -18.22
CA PRO A 622 8.13 54.75 -19.21
C PRO A 622 6.94 53.80 -19.04
N TYR A 623 7.17 52.62 -18.44
CA TYR A 623 6.15 51.57 -18.31
C TYR A 623 5.44 51.58 -16.95
N VAL A 624 5.97 52.33 -15.97
CA VAL A 624 5.45 52.39 -14.60
C VAL A 624 5.04 53.82 -14.26
N PHE A 625 3.73 54.08 -14.23
CA PHE A 625 3.20 55.36 -13.80
C PHE A 625 3.11 55.40 -12.28
N THR A 626 3.98 56.20 -11.66
CA THR A 626 4.04 56.37 -10.20
C THR A 626 3.64 57.78 -9.80
N GLN A 627 3.12 57.92 -8.58
CA GLN A 627 2.85 59.20 -7.93
C GLN A 627 4.10 59.75 -7.21
N SER A 628 5.10 58.90 -6.97
CA SER A 628 6.41 59.22 -6.38
C SER A 628 7.53 58.40 -7.04
N THR A 629 8.72 58.98 -7.16
CA THR A 629 9.91 58.29 -7.70
C THR A 629 10.39 57.14 -6.82
N SER A 630 10.01 57.11 -5.54
CA SER A 630 10.35 56.02 -4.59
C SER A 630 9.54 54.74 -4.79
N GLN A 631 8.50 54.76 -5.64
CA GLN A 631 7.63 53.60 -5.84
C GLN A 631 8.21 52.59 -6.83
N LEU A 632 9.16 52.98 -7.70
CA LEU A 632 9.82 52.07 -8.61
C LEU A 632 11.28 51.90 -8.20
N VAL A 633 11.69 50.65 -7.96
CA VAL A 633 13.11 50.30 -7.81
C VAL A 633 13.41 49.08 -8.66
N ALA A 634 14.47 49.16 -9.46
CA ALA A 634 14.88 48.07 -10.34
C ALA A 634 16.32 47.67 -10.03
N TYR A 635 16.55 46.38 -9.79
CA TYR A 635 17.84 45.79 -9.46
C TYR A 635 18.33 44.91 -10.60
N MET A 636 19.54 45.19 -11.07
CA MET A 636 20.27 44.33 -11.99
C MET A 636 20.76 43.07 -11.28
N ALA A 637 20.45 41.90 -11.83
CA ALA A 637 20.91 40.62 -11.31
C ALA A 637 22.41 40.45 -11.50
N VAL A 638 23.08 40.09 -10.42
CA VAL A 638 24.43 39.53 -10.42
C VAL A 638 24.27 38.04 -10.08
N ASN A 639 24.27 37.21 -11.11
CA ASN A 639 24.10 35.76 -10.97
C ASN A 639 25.32 35.12 -10.33
N LEU A 640 25.11 34.50 -9.17
CA LEU A 640 26.14 33.80 -8.43
C LEU A 640 26.35 32.40 -9.01
N SER A 641 27.60 32.04 -9.24
CA SER A 641 28.05 30.67 -9.51
C SER A 641 28.72 30.11 -8.27
N ALA A 642 28.31 28.91 -7.86
CA ALA A 642 28.92 28.18 -6.76
C ALA A 642 28.82 26.67 -6.99
N THR A 643 29.82 25.92 -6.52
CA THR A 643 29.80 24.45 -6.57
C THR A 643 29.38 23.91 -5.21
N ILE A 644 28.30 23.12 -5.20
CA ILE A 644 27.86 22.36 -4.03
C ILE A 644 28.18 20.89 -4.26
N ALA A 645 28.85 20.26 -3.29
CA ALA A 645 29.15 18.83 -3.38
C ALA A 645 27.97 17.99 -2.87
N ASP A 646 27.71 16.88 -3.56
CA ASP A 646 26.89 15.79 -3.04
C ASP A 646 27.52 15.23 -1.75
N LYS A 647 26.69 14.71 -0.85
CA LYS A 647 27.17 14.07 0.38
C LYS A 647 26.45 12.75 0.67
N VAL A 648 27.09 11.92 1.48
CA VAL A 648 26.41 10.80 2.15
C VAL A 648 25.71 11.35 3.40
N TYR A 649 24.55 10.80 3.73
CA TYR A 649 23.79 11.16 4.92
C TYR A 649 24.67 11.14 6.19
N ASP A 650 24.72 12.28 6.87
CA ASP A 650 25.55 12.52 8.06
C ASP A 650 24.73 13.07 9.25
N GLY A 651 23.41 13.14 9.13
CA GLY A 651 22.49 13.69 10.13
C GLY A 651 22.45 15.22 10.22
N THR A 652 23.16 15.95 9.36
CA THR A 652 23.22 17.42 9.38
C THR A 652 22.65 18.04 8.10
N THR A 653 22.31 19.33 8.15
CA THR A 653 21.93 20.12 6.97
C THR A 653 23.12 20.78 6.28
N ASN A 654 24.34 20.66 6.80
CA ASN A 654 25.51 21.35 6.25
C ASN A 654 25.83 20.85 4.83
N ALA A 655 26.10 21.78 3.92
CA ALA A 655 26.54 21.51 2.57
C ALA A 655 27.97 22.05 2.35
N SER A 656 28.77 21.32 1.56
CA SER A 656 30.12 21.77 1.20
C SER A 656 30.05 22.74 0.01
N LEU A 657 30.59 23.94 0.21
CA LEU A 657 30.54 25.06 -0.73
C LEU A 657 31.95 25.41 -1.25
N SER A 658 32.10 25.54 -2.57
CA SER A 658 33.35 25.98 -3.20
C SER A 658 33.10 26.82 -4.45
N ASN A 659 34.15 27.47 -4.98
CA ASN A 659 34.13 28.22 -6.24
C ASN A 659 33.07 29.33 -6.34
N VAL A 660 32.76 29.98 -5.22
CA VAL A 660 31.81 31.11 -5.19
C VAL A 660 32.36 32.27 -6.01
N SER A 661 31.65 32.64 -7.08
CA SER A 661 32.05 33.69 -8.01
C SER A 661 30.85 34.31 -8.72
N ALA A 662 31.01 35.53 -9.24
CA ALA A 662 30.00 36.18 -10.08
C ALA A 662 30.70 37.16 -11.04
N THR A 663 30.07 37.45 -12.18
CA THR A 663 30.50 38.57 -13.04
C THR A 663 30.00 39.88 -12.43
N LEU A 664 30.92 40.78 -12.09
CA LEU A 664 30.64 42.00 -11.34
C LEU A 664 30.94 43.26 -12.17
N PRO A 665 30.22 44.37 -11.93
CA PRO A 665 30.61 45.68 -12.45
C PRO A 665 31.97 46.12 -11.90
N THR A 666 32.69 46.97 -12.65
CA THR A 666 33.97 47.52 -12.19
C THR A 666 33.79 48.32 -10.90
N GLY A 667 34.59 48.01 -9.88
CA GLY A 667 34.54 48.68 -8.56
C GLY A 667 33.69 47.97 -7.51
N ILE A 668 32.93 46.93 -7.88
CA ILE A 668 32.16 46.10 -6.93
C ILE A 668 32.89 44.78 -6.68
N THR A 669 32.94 44.34 -5.42
CA THR A 669 33.52 43.05 -5.02
C THR A 669 32.55 42.26 -4.15
N LEU A 670 32.67 40.93 -4.14
CA LEU A 670 31.92 40.06 -3.22
C LEU A 670 32.62 39.97 -1.87
N ASN A 671 31.82 39.96 -0.80
CA ASN A 671 32.23 39.50 0.52
C ASN A 671 31.76 38.06 0.70
N THR A 672 32.73 37.14 0.81
CA THR A 672 32.51 35.71 1.03
C THR A 672 33.15 35.21 2.34
N SER A 673 33.61 36.11 3.20
CA SER A 673 34.35 35.76 4.44
C SER A 673 33.54 34.91 5.42
N ALA A 674 32.21 35.03 5.39
CA ALA A 674 31.27 34.28 6.22
C ALA A 674 30.42 33.28 5.41
N GLN A 675 30.86 32.90 4.20
CA GLN A 675 30.07 32.04 3.32
C GLN A 675 29.72 30.70 3.98
N ALA A 676 28.47 30.28 3.88
CA ALA A 676 28.00 28.98 4.33
C ALA A 676 26.90 28.46 3.40
N ALA A 677 26.73 27.14 3.37
CA ALA A 677 25.70 26.48 2.59
C ALA A 677 24.98 25.42 3.43
N SER A 678 23.66 25.31 3.24
CA SER A 678 22.83 24.36 3.97
C SER A 678 21.69 23.82 3.10
N PHE A 679 21.45 22.51 3.19
CA PHE A 679 20.25 21.87 2.67
C PHE A 679 19.01 22.32 3.46
N SER A 680 17.84 22.27 2.81
CA SER A 680 16.54 22.51 3.46
C SER A 680 16.27 21.60 4.65
N ASP A 681 16.78 20.37 4.60
CA ASP A 681 16.62 19.35 5.63
C ASP A 681 17.76 18.31 5.53
N LYS A 682 17.92 17.50 6.59
CA LYS A 682 19.00 16.49 6.69
C LYS A 682 18.76 15.24 5.86
N ASN A 683 17.53 15.00 5.37
CA ASN A 683 17.13 13.70 4.85
C ASN A 683 17.66 13.46 3.43
N VAL A 684 17.88 12.18 3.12
CA VAL A 684 18.28 11.71 1.79
C VAL A 684 17.35 12.23 0.70
N GLY A 685 17.92 12.58 -0.45
CA GLY A 685 17.16 13.05 -1.60
C GLY A 685 18.06 13.54 -2.72
N SER A 686 17.52 13.54 -3.94
CA SER A 686 18.16 14.08 -5.13
C SER A 686 17.76 15.53 -5.39
N ASN A 687 18.65 16.32 -6.00
CA ASN A 687 18.40 17.72 -6.38
C ASN A 687 17.84 18.59 -5.25
N LYS A 688 18.23 18.30 -4.00
CA LYS A 688 17.75 19.04 -2.83
C LYS A 688 18.22 20.48 -2.91
N THR A 689 17.33 21.43 -2.66
CA THR A 689 17.66 22.85 -2.60
C THR A 689 18.68 23.14 -1.49
N VAL A 690 19.66 23.96 -1.82
CA VAL A 690 20.72 24.41 -0.93
C VAL A 690 20.68 25.93 -0.87
N SER A 691 20.51 26.45 0.35
CA SER A 691 20.54 27.88 0.62
C SER A 691 21.96 28.30 1.03
N LEU A 692 22.43 29.36 0.40
CA LEU A 692 23.69 30.02 0.65
C LEU A 692 23.46 31.22 1.57
N SER A 693 24.37 31.41 2.52
CA SER A 693 24.32 32.49 3.49
C SER A 693 25.71 33.10 3.69
N GLY A 694 25.78 34.29 4.29
CA GLY A 694 27.03 35.00 4.54
C GLY A 694 27.79 35.48 3.28
N ILE A 695 27.16 35.39 2.11
CA ILE A 695 27.64 35.96 0.85
C ILE A 695 26.90 37.27 0.60
N GLY A 696 27.63 38.33 0.24
CA GLY A 696 27.08 39.65 -0.04
C GLY A 696 28.02 40.49 -0.91
N PHE A 697 27.62 41.71 -1.24
CA PHE A 697 28.54 42.69 -1.80
C PHE A 697 29.37 43.34 -0.68
N ASN A 698 30.63 43.68 -0.96
CA ASN A 698 31.42 44.50 -0.04
C ASN A 698 30.85 45.92 0.02
N GLY A 699 30.53 46.41 1.22
CA GLY A 699 29.80 47.67 1.41
C GLY A 699 28.32 47.63 0.99
N GLY A 700 27.78 46.45 0.66
CA GLY A 700 26.36 46.26 0.32
C GLY A 700 25.46 46.12 1.55
N GLY A 701 24.15 46.13 1.30
CA GLY A 701 23.10 45.98 2.30
C GLY A 701 22.23 44.73 2.08
N THR A 702 21.23 44.59 2.95
CA THR A 702 20.11 43.66 2.74
C THR A 702 18.84 44.47 2.59
N MET A 703 18.08 44.21 1.53
CA MET A 703 16.75 44.76 1.32
C MET A 703 15.71 43.69 1.63
N SER A 704 14.71 44.03 2.43
CA SER A 704 13.49 43.23 2.56
C SER A 704 12.48 43.69 1.52
N ALA A 705 12.06 42.79 0.63
CA ALA A 705 11.04 43.08 -0.36
C ALA A 705 9.62 42.86 0.22
N PRO A 706 8.58 43.44 -0.41
CA PRO A 706 7.20 43.31 0.05
C PRO A 706 6.62 41.88 0.04
N ASP A 707 7.30 40.95 -0.64
CA ASP A 707 6.96 39.52 -0.64
C ASP A 707 7.51 38.77 0.59
N GLY A 708 8.15 39.48 1.52
CA GLY A 708 8.79 38.93 2.72
C GLY A 708 10.20 38.39 2.49
N GLN A 709 10.69 38.40 1.25
CA GLN A 709 12.01 37.87 0.92
C GLN A 709 13.11 38.91 1.17
N SER A 710 14.31 38.42 1.49
CA SER A 710 15.47 39.27 1.75
C SER A 710 16.52 39.10 0.65
N TYR A 711 16.87 40.21 0.01
CA TYR A 711 17.83 40.27 -1.10
C TYR A 711 19.11 40.97 -0.66
N ARG A 712 20.27 40.48 -1.10
CA ARG A 712 21.56 41.17 -0.91
C ARG A 712 21.72 42.18 -2.03
N THR A 713 21.83 43.46 -1.70
CA THR A 713 21.81 44.55 -2.68
C THR A 713 22.98 45.52 -2.49
N ILE A 714 23.30 46.27 -3.54
CA ILE A 714 24.23 47.40 -3.47
C ILE A 714 23.82 48.45 -4.50
N SER A 715 23.91 49.73 -4.11
CA SER A 715 23.80 50.87 -5.01
C SER A 715 25.20 51.41 -5.27
N TYR A 716 25.64 51.43 -6.52
CA TYR A 716 26.98 51.88 -6.89
C TYR A 716 26.95 52.61 -8.23
N GLY A 717 27.53 53.83 -8.27
CA GLY A 717 27.59 54.62 -9.50
C GLY A 717 26.22 55.02 -10.07
N GLY A 718 25.18 55.11 -9.23
CA GLY A 718 23.80 55.40 -9.64
C GLY A 718 23.01 54.18 -10.14
N ASN A 719 23.60 52.98 -10.08
CA ASN A 719 22.96 51.72 -10.47
C ASN A 719 22.71 50.83 -9.25
N ASP A 720 21.61 50.09 -9.29
CA ASP A 720 21.22 49.15 -8.23
C ASP A 720 21.41 47.70 -8.68
N TYR A 721 22.04 46.89 -7.83
CA TYR A 721 22.34 45.48 -8.09
C TYR A 721 21.81 44.60 -6.97
N TYR A 722 21.46 43.34 -7.29
CA TYR A 722 21.19 42.31 -6.31
C TYR A 722 21.95 41.01 -6.63
N LEU A 723 22.27 40.23 -5.59
CA LEU A 723 22.82 38.89 -5.79
C LEU A 723 21.69 37.89 -6.03
N ASN A 724 21.73 37.25 -7.20
CA ASN A 724 20.84 36.17 -7.56
C ASN A 724 21.53 34.81 -7.34
N GLY A 725 20.76 33.77 -7.03
CA GLY A 725 21.25 32.40 -6.90
C GLY A 725 21.62 31.94 -5.49
N LEU A 726 21.26 32.71 -4.46
CA LEU A 726 21.52 32.32 -3.07
C LEU A 726 20.67 31.13 -2.61
N SER A 727 19.52 30.84 -3.24
CA SER A 727 18.61 29.75 -2.83
C SER A 727 18.25 28.79 -3.95
N THR A 728 18.96 28.83 -5.08
CA THR A 728 18.65 28.08 -6.31
C THR A 728 19.59 26.91 -6.57
N GLN A 729 20.59 26.73 -5.69
CA GLN A 729 21.57 25.66 -5.81
C GLN A 729 20.97 24.33 -5.39
N THR A 730 21.47 23.25 -5.99
CA THR A 730 20.99 21.89 -5.72
C THR A 730 22.13 20.91 -5.57
N ALA A 731 21.99 19.93 -4.68
CA ALA A 731 22.90 18.79 -4.55
C ALA A 731 22.14 17.56 -4.02
N ASN A 732 22.78 16.39 -4.06
CA ASN A 732 22.21 15.13 -3.58
C ASN A 732 22.72 14.79 -2.16
N ILE A 733 21.83 14.22 -1.35
CA ILE A 733 22.19 13.47 -0.14
C ILE A 733 21.91 12.00 -0.42
N THR A 734 22.93 11.16 -0.42
CA THR A 734 22.81 9.71 -0.65
C THR A 734 22.70 8.93 0.67
N PRO A 735 22.02 7.76 0.69
CA PRO A 735 21.86 6.97 1.91
C PRO A 735 23.18 6.54 2.53
N LYS A 736 23.22 6.50 3.87
CA LYS A 736 24.33 5.89 4.61
C LYS A 736 24.09 4.38 4.73
N SER A 737 25.09 3.56 4.40
CA SER A 737 24.99 2.11 4.58
C SER A 737 24.98 1.73 6.06
N VAL A 738 24.11 0.79 6.43
CA VAL A 738 24.05 0.20 7.78
C VAL A 738 24.11 -1.33 7.71
N ASN A 739 25.05 -1.91 8.45
CA ASN A 739 25.23 -3.35 8.53
C ASN A 739 24.41 -3.96 9.68
N VAL A 740 23.97 -5.21 9.48
CA VAL A 740 23.43 -6.05 10.55
C VAL A 740 24.52 -6.98 11.08
N THR A 741 24.63 -7.04 12.40
CA THR A 741 25.61 -7.84 13.15
C THR A 741 24.93 -8.75 14.18
N GLY A 742 25.70 -9.60 14.85
CA GLY A 742 25.20 -10.41 15.98
C GLY A 742 24.56 -11.75 15.60
N LEU A 743 24.60 -12.14 14.32
CA LEU A 743 24.08 -13.42 13.84
C LEU A 743 25.19 -14.43 13.53
N ALA A 744 24.89 -15.69 13.81
CA ALA A 744 25.64 -16.86 13.37
C ALA A 744 24.68 -17.88 12.75
N ALA A 745 25.21 -18.87 12.01
CA ALA A 745 24.44 -20.00 11.51
C ALA A 745 24.84 -21.28 12.25
N ASN A 746 23.85 -22.06 12.67
CA ASN A 746 24.08 -23.33 13.34
C ASN A 746 24.31 -24.46 12.33
N ASN A 747 25.21 -25.38 12.70
CA ASN A 747 25.35 -26.65 12.00
C ASN A 747 24.06 -27.48 12.13
N LYS A 748 23.77 -28.31 11.15
CA LYS A 748 22.63 -29.24 11.17
C LYS A 748 23.02 -30.60 10.61
N THR A 749 22.25 -31.62 10.92
CA THR A 749 22.31 -32.90 10.19
C THR A 749 21.42 -32.80 8.95
N TYR A 750 21.81 -33.48 7.87
CA TYR A 750 21.08 -33.53 6.61
C TYR A 750 19.63 -33.98 6.85
N ASP A 751 18.68 -33.14 6.44
CA ASP A 751 17.24 -33.37 6.59
C ASP A 751 16.49 -33.16 5.26
N GLY A 752 17.23 -33.04 4.15
CA GLY A 752 16.68 -32.79 2.82
C GLY A 752 16.20 -31.36 2.55
N SER A 753 16.35 -30.41 3.48
CA SER A 753 15.94 -29.01 3.31
C SER A 753 17.13 -28.04 3.19
N THR A 754 16.91 -26.90 2.55
CA THR A 754 17.87 -25.78 2.49
C THR A 754 17.79 -24.85 3.71
N SER A 755 16.87 -25.10 4.65
CA SER A 755 16.66 -24.21 5.80
C SER A 755 17.85 -24.24 6.75
N ALA A 756 18.36 -23.06 7.11
CA ALA A 756 19.41 -22.87 8.11
C ALA A 756 18.82 -22.27 9.39
N THR A 757 19.24 -22.79 10.55
CA THR A 757 18.88 -22.19 11.84
C THR A 757 19.87 -21.10 12.18
N LEU A 758 19.39 -19.87 12.37
CA LEU A 758 20.21 -18.75 12.81
C LEU A 758 20.33 -18.75 14.34
N ALA A 759 21.47 -18.31 14.85
CA ALA A 759 21.74 -18.11 16.28
C ALA A 759 22.21 -16.67 16.53
N GLY A 760 22.14 -16.26 17.80
CA GLY A 760 22.46 -14.90 18.22
C GLY A 760 21.26 -13.95 18.10
N SER A 761 21.54 -12.66 18.15
CA SER A 761 20.53 -11.60 18.10
C SER A 761 20.97 -10.55 17.09
N ALA A 762 20.15 -10.35 16.06
CA ALA A 762 20.44 -9.37 15.03
C ALA A 762 20.37 -7.95 15.62
N SER A 763 21.40 -7.16 15.36
CA SER A 763 21.46 -5.75 15.74
C SER A 763 22.08 -4.92 14.63
N LEU A 764 21.63 -3.68 14.47
CA LEU A 764 22.34 -2.71 13.64
C LEU A 764 23.72 -2.43 14.24
N ALA A 765 24.72 -2.28 13.38
CA ALA A 765 26.06 -1.88 13.80
C ALA A 765 26.02 -0.43 14.32
N ALA A 766 26.28 -0.23 15.61
CA ALA A 766 26.15 1.08 16.26
C ALA A 766 27.04 2.17 15.64
N SER A 767 28.18 1.80 15.04
CA SER A 767 29.07 2.73 14.33
C SER A 767 28.47 3.31 13.04
N ASP A 768 27.50 2.61 12.45
CA ASP A 768 26.90 2.98 11.18
C ASP A 768 25.69 3.91 11.38
N VAL A 769 25.07 3.83 12.56
CA VAL A 769 23.90 4.66 12.94
C VAL A 769 24.39 6.02 13.46
N ILE A 770 23.77 7.10 12.99
CA ILE A 770 24.08 8.46 13.44
C ILE A 770 23.40 8.67 14.80
N ASN A 771 24.13 9.28 15.74
CA ASN A 771 23.62 9.50 17.09
C ASN A 771 22.37 10.40 17.07
N GLY A 772 21.29 9.95 17.74
CA GLY A 772 20.01 10.65 17.78
C GLY A 772 19.01 10.23 16.71
N ASP A 773 19.41 9.44 15.70
CA ASP A 773 18.47 8.93 14.70
C ASP A 773 17.65 7.75 15.25
N VAL A 774 16.37 7.71 14.87
CA VAL A 774 15.46 6.63 15.21
C VAL A 774 15.46 5.61 14.08
N LEU A 775 16.35 4.63 14.21
CA LEU A 775 16.53 3.52 13.28
C LEU A 775 16.51 2.18 14.02
N THR A 776 15.67 1.27 13.57
CA THR A 776 15.48 -0.05 14.17
C THR A 776 15.53 -1.13 13.08
N LEU A 777 15.89 -2.35 13.49
CA LEU A 777 15.78 -3.52 12.65
C LEU A 777 14.42 -4.18 12.89
N SER A 778 13.68 -4.45 11.83
CA SER A 778 12.39 -5.12 11.87
C SER A 778 12.39 -6.39 11.04
N GLY A 779 11.40 -7.26 11.27
CA GLY A 779 11.30 -8.56 10.62
C GLY A 779 12.08 -9.66 11.33
N THR A 780 12.02 -10.87 10.77
CA THR A 780 12.65 -12.07 11.34
C THR A 780 13.58 -12.69 10.31
N GLY A 781 14.84 -12.92 10.70
CA GLY A 781 15.84 -13.49 9.82
C GLY A 781 15.51 -14.92 9.40
N VAL A 782 15.49 -15.17 8.09
CA VAL A 782 15.38 -16.50 7.50
C VAL A 782 16.73 -16.86 6.87
N GLY A 783 17.40 -17.86 7.45
CA GLY A 783 18.66 -18.39 6.94
C GLY A 783 18.43 -19.51 5.92
N THR A 784 19.14 -19.47 4.80
CA THR A 784 19.04 -20.49 3.74
C THR A 784 20.42 -20.89 3.22
N PHE A 785 20.68 -22.19 3.12
CA PHE A 785 21.82 -22.74 2.40
C PHE A 785 21.57 -22.73 0.89
N ALA A 786 22.62 -22.57 0.09
CA ALA A 786 22.51 -22.64 -1.38
C ALA A 786 21.96 -23.99 -1.90
N ASN A 787 22.17 -25.07 -1.16
CA ASN A 787 21.57 -26.39 -1.42
C ASN A 787 21.55 -27.23 -0.13
N ALA A 788 20.74 -28.29 -0.11
CA ALA A 788 20.55 -29.15 1.04
C ALA A 788 21.68 -30.17 1.27
N ASN A 789 22.63 -30.32 0.35
CA ASN A 789 23.62 -31.41 0.41
C ASN A 789 24.61 -31.24 1.57
N ALA A 790 25.03 -32.37 2.16
CA ALA A 790 26.02 -32.39 3.23
C ALA A 790 27.35 -31.78 2.79
N GLY A 791 28.00 -31.05 3.69
CA GLY A 791 29.25 -30.35 3.41
C GLY A 791 29.61 -29.33 4.50
N SER A 792 30.90 -29.00 4.59
CA SER A 792 31.44 -28.06 5.57
C SER A 792 31.45 -26.62 5.03
N ASN A 793 31.42 -25.64 5.93
CA ASN A 793 31.55 -24.20 5.63
C ASN A 793 30.60 -23.71 4.53
N LYS A 794 29.37 -24.23 4.50
CA LYS A 794 28.39 -23.82 3.50
C LYS A 794 27.88 -22.43 3.84
N THR A 795 27.88 -21.54 2.86
CA THR A 795 27.33 -20.19 3.00
C THR A 795 25.84 -20.23 3.34
N VAL A 796 25.45 -19.37 4.27
CA VAL A 796 24.06 -19.13 4.66
C VAL A 796 23.70 -17.70 4.27
N THR A 797 22.71 -17.57 3.37
CA THR A 797 22.12 -16.27 3.03
C THR A 797 21.01 -15.97 4.02
N VAL A 798 20.97 -14.72 4.52
CA VAL A 798 19.94 -14.25 5.44
C VAL A 798 19.03 -13.26 4.72
N THR A 799 17.72 -13.50 4.82
CA THR A 799 16.66 -12.61 4.31
C THR A 799 15.65 -12.32 5.41
N GLY A 800 14.65 -11.47 5.17
CA GLY A 800 13.53 -11.24 6.09
C GLY A 800 13.72 -10.10 7.10
N TYR A 801 14.88 -9.43 7.09
CA TYR A 801 15.08 -8.19 7.83
C TYR A 801 14.84 -6.96 6.95
N SER A 802 14.38 -5.87 7.58
CA SER A 802 14.25 -4.55 6.96
C SER A 802 14.46 -3.44 7.99
N LEU A 803 14.83 -2.24 7.53
CA LEU A 803 14.96 -1.07 8.39
C LEU A 803 13.59 -0.46 8.68
N ALA A 804 13.38 0.00 9.91
CA ALA A 804 12.18 0.69 10.35
C ALA A 804 12.54 1.87 11.27
N GLY A 805 11.60 2.78 11.49
CA GLY A 805 11.83 4.03 12.24
C GLY A 805 11.72 5.25 11.33
N THR A 806 11.66 6.44 11.93
CA THR A 806 11.43 7.71 11.21
C THR A 806 12.60 8.08 10.31
N ASP A 807 13.81 7.64 10.64
CA ASP A 807 15.02 7.94 9.86
C ASP A 807 15.39 6.81 8.89
N ALA A 808 14.59 5.74 8.76
CA ALA A 808 14.91 4.58 7.93
C ALA A 808 15.17 4.92 6.44
N GLY A 809 14.47 5.92 5.91
CA GLY A 809 14.68 6.40 4.54
C GLY A 809 16.06 7.03 4.29
N ASN A 810 16.80 7.36 5.35
CA ASN A 810 18.14 7.95 5.26
C ASN A 810 19.27 6.91 5.14
N TYR A 811 18.93 5.61 5.23
CA TYR A 811 19.88 4.52 5.29
C TYR A 811 19.65 3.48 4.18
N SER A 812 20.74 2.87 3.73
CA SER A 812 20.70 1.68 2.88
C SER A 812 21.02 0.43 3.68
N PHE A 813 20.10 -0.54 3.63
CA PHE A 813 20.24 -1.81 4.32
C PHE A 813 21.32 -2.69 3.67
N VAL A 814 22.30 -3.13 4.47
CA VAL A 814 23.28 -4.13 4.07
C VAL A 814 22.99 -5.44 4.79
N ALA A 815 22.62 -6.47 4.01
CA ALA A 815 22.28 -7.78 4.56
C ALA A 815 23.47 -8.43 5.28
N PRO A 816 23.21 -9.27 6.31
CA PRO A 816 24.27 -10.05 6.96
C PRO A 816 25.07 -10.86 5.95
N ALA A 817 26.39 -10.78 6.01
CA ALA A 817 27.31 -11.50 5.14
C ALA A 817 28.29 -12.38 5.94
N GLY A 818 28.88 -13.36 5.27
CA GLY A 818 29.94 -14.20 5.85
C GLY A 818 29.48 -15.32 6.79
N LEU A 819 28.17 -15.54 6.95
CA LEU A 819 27.67 -16.67 7.75
C LEU A 819 27.91 -17.98 7.01
N THR A 820 28.50 -18.94 7.72
CA THR A 820 28.71 -20.31 7.23
C THR A 820 28.30 -21.32 8.30
N ALA A 821 27.85 -22.49 7.85
CA ALA A 821 27.56 -23.62 8.72
C ALA A 821 27.78 -24.96 7.98
N THR A 822 27.97 -26.03 8.73
CA THR A 822 28.15 -27.39 8.23
C THR A 822 26.81 -28.13 8.20
N ILE A 823 26.51 -28.78 7.09
CA ILE A 823 25.48 -29.82 7.02
C ILE A 823 26.17 -31.17 7.19
N ASN A 824 26.05 -31.76 8.38
CA ASN A 824 26.54 -33.09 8.69
C ASN A 824 25.73 -34.14 7.92
N LYS A 825 26.37 -35.26 7.58
CA LYS A 825 25.69 -36.39 6.95
C LYS A 825 24.70 -37.05 7.91
N ALA A 826 23.58 -37.55 7.37
CA ALA A 826 22.58 -38.29 8.12
C ALA A 826 22.89 -39.80 8.16
N ASP A 827 22.32 -40.50 9.13
CA ASP A 827 22.42 -41.96 9.21
C ASP A 827 21.37 -42.65 8.32
N LEU A 828 21.67 -43.89 7.93
CA LEU A 828 20.76 -44.79 7.22
C LEU A 828 20.33 -45.92 8.14
N THR A 829 19.09 -46.35 8.02
CA THR A 829 18.53 -47.51 8.74
C THR A 829 18.19 -48.62 7.75
N LEU A 830 18.57 -49.86 8.06
CA LEU A 830 18.31 -51.02 7.21
C LEU A 830 17.09 -51.79 7.70
N SER A 831 16.20 -52.16 6.77
CA SER A 831 15.05 -53.01 7.06
C SER A 831 14.78 -54.02 5.94
N GLY A 832 14.14 -55.14 6.29
CA GLY A 832 13.80 -56.19 5.32
C GLY A 832 13.20 -57.43 5.95
N SER A 833 13.08 -58.49 5.15
CA SER A 833 12.67 -59.81 5.60
C SER A 833 13.44 -60.90 4.86
N LYS A 834 13.84 -61.95 5.58
CA LYS A 834 14.37 -63.19 4.99
C LYS A 834 13.54 -64.39 5.43
N THR A 835 13.35 -65.37 4.56
CA THR A 835 12.86 -66.68 4.97
C THR A 835 13.99 -67.47 5.61
N TYR A 836 13.68 -68.22 6.66
CA TYR A 836 14.64 -69.08 7.34
C TYR A 836 15.38 -69.99 6.36
N ASP A 837 16.71 -69.93 6.39
CA ASP A 837 17.63 -70.65 5.49
C ASP A 837 18.77 -71.35 6.24
N ALA A 838 18.64 -71.47 7.56
CA ALA A 838 19.64 -71.99 8.49
C ALA A 838 20.96 -71.18 8.60
N THR A 839 21.00 -69.92 8.13
CA THR A 839 22.18 -69.04 8.22
C THR A 839 21.89 -67.72 8.94
N THR A 840 22.92 -67.16 9.59
CA THR A 840 22.90 -65.81 10.19
C THR A 840 23.29 -64.69 9.21
N SER A 841 23.71 -65.03 7.99
CA SER A 841 24.02 -64.06 6.93
C SER A 841 22.75 -63.44 6.36
N VAL A 842 22.80 -62.16 6.01
CA VAL A 842 21.69 -61.43 5.39
C VAL A 842 22.18 -60.86 4.07
N THR A 843 21.68 -61.36 2.95
CA THR A 843 22.03 -60.81 1.64
C THR A 843 21.45 -59.41 1.47
N GLY A 844 22.25 -58.47 0.92
CA GLY A 844 21.85 -57.08 0.77
C GLY A 844 20.59 -56.88 -0.08
N SER A 845 20.32 -57.74 -1.07
CA SER A 845 19.12 -57.67 -1.90
C SER A 845 17.79 -57.85 -1.14
N LEU A 846 17.84 -58.35 0.10
CA LEU A 846 16.69 -58.48 0.98
C LEU A 846 16.46 -57.24 1.87
N LEU A 847 17.38 -56.28 1.82
CA LEU A 847 17.38 -55.09 2.65
C LEU A 847 17.11 -53.81 1.83
N THR A 848 16.42 -52.88 2.46
CA THR A 848 16.27 -51.49 1.99
C THR A 848 16.90 -50.56 3.02
N ALA A 849 17.77 -49.67 2.58
CA ALA A 849 18.31 -48.60 3.42
C ALA A 849 17.41 -47.37 3.32
N SER A 850 16.86 -46.93 4.44
CA SER A 850 15.99 -45.75 4.55
C SER A 850 16.73 -44.59 5.19
N GLY A 851 16.65 -43.44 4.53
CA GLY A 851 17.19 -42.16 4.96
C GLY A 851 16.10 -41.17 5.37
N VAL A 852 16.40 -39.88 5.30
CA VAL A 852 15.47 -38.82 5.70
C VAL A 852 14.36 -38.61 4.65
N ASN A 853 13.19 -38.14 5.09
CA ASN A 853 12.03 -37.81 4.24
C ASN A 853 11.62 -38.93 3.26
N GLY A 854 11.71 -40.18 3.69
CA GLY A 854 11.34 -41.34 2.87
C GLY A 854 12.33 -41.66 1.75
N GLN A 855 13.53 -41.07 1.73
CA GLN A 855 14.58 -41.44 0.78
C GLN A 855 15.01 -42.89 1.00
N THR A 856 15.14 -43.67 -0.08
CA THR A 856 15.51 -45.09 0.00
C THR A 856 16.64 -45.43 -0.96
N PHE A 857 17.43 -46.41 -0.55
CA PHE A 857 18.54 -46.97 -1.32
C PHE A 857 18.47 -48.49 -1.32
N SER A 858 18.83 -49.07 -2.46
CA SER A 858 19.14 -50.50 -2.53
C SER A 858 20.34 -50.84 -1.64
N VAL A 859 20.39 -52.07 -1.13
CA VAL A 859 21.57 -52.62 -0.46
C VAL A 859 22.09 -53.78 -1.30
N THR A 860 23.41 -53.90 -1.37
CA THR A 860 24.10 -54.92 -2.17
C THR A 860 25.07 -55.71 -1.30
N GLY A 861 25.64 -56.78 -1.85
CA GLY A 861 26.57 -57.66 -1.16
C GLY A 861 25.93 -58.95 -0.65
N THR A 862 26.76 -59.96 -0.45
CA THR A 862 26.34 -61.31 -0.07
C THR A 862 25.92 -61.43 1.40
N GLY A 863 26.26 -60.44 2.22
CA GLY A 863 26.17 -60.55 3.68
C GLY A 863 27.30 -61.40 4.27
N ASP A 864 27.35 -61.44 5.60
CA ASP A 864 28.31 -62.18 6.41
C ASP A 864 27.62 -62.87 7.59
N THR A 865 28.17 -63.98 8.09
CA THR A 865 27.58 -64.73 9.21
C THR A 865 27.51 -63.93 10.52
N SER A 866 28.20 -62.79 10.63
CA SER A 866 28.06 -61.85 11.75
C SER A 866 26.83 -60.93 11.68
N ASN A 867 26.06 -60.93 10.58
CA ASN A 867 24.94 -59.99 10.42
C ASN A 867 23.82 -60.19 11.47
N LEU A 868 23.55 -61.43 11.89
CA LEU A 868 22.57 -61.77 12.93
C LEU A 868 23.18 -62.58 14.07
N SER A 869 22.66 -62.38 15.28
CA SER A 869 23.02 -63.18 16.46
C SER A 869 22.42 -64.59 16.44
N SER A 870 21.33 -64.80 15.70
CA SER A 870 20.57 -66.04 15.64
C SER A 870 20.05 -66.28 14.23
N LYS A 871 20.11 -67.54 13.79
CA LYS A 871 19.53 -68.01 12.52
C LYS A 871 18.01 -68.19 12.60
N ASN A 872 17.44 -68.30 13.80
CA ASN A 872 16.06 -68.74 14.02
C ASN A 872 15.02 -67.65 13.67
N VAL A 873 13.77 -68.05 13.50
CA VAL A 873 12.62 -67.16 13.23
C VAL A 873 12.43 -66.14 14.35
N GLN A 874 12.32 -64.88 13.96
CA GLN A 874 12.30 -63.74 14.87
C GLN A 874 11.80 -62.49 14.15
N THR A 875 11.09 -61.63 14.88
CA THR A 875 10.59 -60.33 14.39
C THR A 875 11.49 -59.21 14.88
N ASN A 876 11.77 -58.22 14.02
CA ASN A 876 12.59 -57.04 14.37
C ASN A 876 13.95 -57.38 14.97
N ALA A 877 14.63 -58.40 14.44
CA ALA A 877 15.97 -58.74 14.89
C ALA A 877 16.97 -57.68 14.47
N THR A 878 17.67 -57.11 15.45
CA THR A 878 18.73 -56.12 15.22
C THR A 878 19.86 -56.72 14.41
N LEU A 879 20.37 -55.98 13.43
CA LEU A 879 21.61 -56.37 12.76
C LEU A 879 22.78 -56.21 13.74
N ASN A 880 23.57 -57.27 13.92
CA ASN A 880 24.78 -57.24 14.75
C ASN A 880 25.98 -56.65 14.01
N SER A 881 25.98 -56.73 12.68
CA SER A 881 27.06 -56.27 11.83
C SER A 881 26.53 -55.94 10.44
N VAL A 882 27.17 -54.99 9.76
CA VAL A 882 26.94 -54.69 8.33
C VAL A 882 28.07 -55.20 7.43
N THR A 883 28.97 -56.04 7.96
CA THR A 883 30.04 -56.68 7.16
C THR A 883 29.42 -57.44 5.98
N GLY A 884 30.04 -57.31 4.81
CA GLY A 884 29.56 -57.92 3.56
C GLY A 884 28.37 -57.19 2.90
N LEU A 885 27.95 -56.05 3.44
CA LEU A 885 26.90 -55.19 2.87
C LEU A 885 27.47 -53.88 2.34
N ALA A 886 26.90 -53.38 1.25
CA ALA A 886 27.27 -52.08 0.67
C ALA A 886 26.02 -51.30 0.24
N LEU A 887 26.06 -49.98 0.36
CA LEU A 887 24.98 -49.09 -0.08
C LEU A 887 24.95 -49.05 -1.61
N GLY A 888 23.79 -49.31 -2.19
CA GLY A 888 23.54 -49.28 -3.63
C GLY A 888 23.00 -47.93 -4.12
N THR A 889 22.33 -47.96 -5.27
CA THR A 889 21.70 -46.79 -5.87
C THR A 889 20.42 -46.38 -5.14
N SER A 890 20.12 -45.08 -5.18
CA SER A 890 18.82 -44.57 -4.70
C SER A 890 17.71 -44.87 -5.70
N SER A 891 16.52 -45.15 -5.18
CA SER A 891 15.31 -45.37 -5.98
C SER A 891 14.42 -44.12 -6.10
N ASN A 892 14.68 -43.06 -5.33
CA ASN A 892 13.82 -41.87 -5.26
C ASN A 892 14.58 -40.54 -5.10
N GLY A 893 15.80 -40.45 -5.61
CA GLY A 893 16.54 -39.19 -5.73
C GLY A 893 17.39 -38.80 -4.51
N GLY A 894 17.58 -39.70 -3.54
CA GLY A 894 18.55 -39.50 -2.46
C GLY A 894 19.99 -39.58 -2.96
N LEU A 895 20.84 -38.63 -2.58
CA LEU A 895 22.28 -38.66 -2.90
C LEU A 895 23.05 -39.35 -1.76
N SER A 896 23.79 -40.41 -2.09
CA SER A 896 24.57 -41.18 -1.10
C SER A 896 25.63 -40.35 -0.38
N SER A 897 26.15 -39.30 -1.02
CA SER A 897 27.09 -38.35 -0.41
C SER A 897 26.53 -37.62 0.82
N ASN A 898 25.21 -37.58 0.98
CA ASN A 898 24.54 -36.93 2.11
C ASN A 898 24.40 -37.84 3.34
N TYR A 899 24.80 -39.10 3.23
CA TYR A 899 24.62 -40.11 4.28
C TYR A 899 25.95 -40.69 4.76
N ASN A 900 25.98 -41.06 6.04
CA ASN A 900 27.05 -41.85 6.63
C ASN A 900 27.09 -43.26 6.02
N ALA A 901 28.18 -43.98 6.26
CA ALA A 901 28.26 -45.39 5.87
C ALA A 901 27.16 -46.21 6.57
N LEU A 902 26.81 -47.37 5.99
CA LEU A 902 25.85 -48.29 6.60
C LEU A 902 26.23 -48.60 8.04
N SER A 903 25.23 -48.69 8.92
CA SER A 903 25.42 -49.01 10.33
C SER A 903 24.32 -49.92 10.87
N THR A 904 24.59 -50.52 12.02
CA THR A 904 23.64 -51.37 12.75
C THR A 904 22.64 -50.55 13.58
N THR A 905 22.90 -49.25 13.81
CA THR A 905 22.07 -48.38 14.64
C THR A 905 20.67 -48.24 14.04
N GLY A 906 19.64 -48.69 14.78
CA GLY A 906 18.25 -48.64 14.35
C GLY A 906 17.88 -49.61 13.21
N SER A 907 18.81 -50.45 12.77
CA SER A 907 18.61 -51.41 11.68
C SER A 907 18.10 -52.76 12.18
N ALA A 908 17.03 -53.28 11.56
CA ALA A 908 16.42 -54.55 11.95
C ALA A 908 15.79 -55.32 10.78
N ILE A 909 15.80 -56.65 10.86
CA ILE A 909 15.23 -57.56 9.86
C ILE A 909 14.28 -58.57 10.50
N THR A 910 13.27 -59.01 9.77
CA THR A 910 12.43 -60.14 10.18
C THR A 910 12.90 -61.43 9.53
N VAL A 911 13.05 -62.49 10.32
CA VAL A 911 13.28 -63.86 9.83
C VAL A 911 11.95 -64.59 9.90
N THR A 912 11.38 -64.94 8.75
CA THR A 912 10.09 -65.63 8.63
C THR A 912 10.27 -67.14 8.54
N ALA A 913 9.28 -67.88 9.04
CA ALA A 913 9.32 -69.33 9.01
C ALA A 913 9.31 -69.88 7.57
N LYS A 914 10.07 -70.94 7.35
CA LYS A 914 10.09 -71.65 6.06
C LYS A 914 8.92 -72.62 5.97
N THR A 915 8.25 -72.65 4.83
CA THR A 915 7.16 -73.60 4.61
C THR A 915 7.68 -75.04 4.56
N LEU A 916 7.04 -75.94 5.30
CA LEU A 916 7.33 -77.37 5.31
C LEU A 916 6.10 -78.16 4.89
N THR A 917 6.19 -78.90 3.79
CA THR A 917 5.07 -79.70 3.26
C THR A 917 5.24 -81.16 3.64
N LEU A 918 4.21 -81.73 4.24
CA LEU A 918 4.18 -83.16 4.58
C LEU A 918 3.80 -83.99 3.35
N SER A 919 4.54 -85.07 3.11
CA SER A 919 4.30 -86.05 2.04
C SER A 919 4.34 -87.47 2.62
N GLY A 920 3.85 -88.48 1.89
CA GLY A 920 3.89 -89.88 2.34
C GLY A 920 2.91 -90.23 3.48
N ILE A 921 2.09 -89.29 3.92
CA ILE A 921 0.93 -89.55 4.79
C ILE A 921 -0.17 -90.13 3.91
N THR A 922 -0.77 -91.24 4.33
CA THR A 922 -1.93 -91.84 3.65
C THR A 922 -3.13 -91.89 4.60
N ALA A 923 -4.33 -91.92 4.04
CA ALA A 923 -5.52 -92.27 4.78
C ALA A 923 -5.73 -93.79 4.68
N SER A 924 -6.02 -94.44 5.80
CA SER A 924 -6.28 -95.88 5.83
C SER A 924 -7.73 -96.17 5.45
N ASP A 925 -7.95 -97.25 4.68
CA ASP A 925 -9.28 -97.80 4.45
C ASP A 925 -9.92 -98.22 5.79
N LYS A 926 -11.23 -98.08 5.90
CA LYS A 926 -12.00 -98.52 7.08
C LYS A 926 -13.23 -99.34 6.69
N VAL A 927 -13.71 -100.17 7.60
CA VAL A 927 -15.05 -100.77 7.53
C VAL A 927 -16.05 -99.77 8.13
N TYR A 928 -17.26 -99.68 7.57
CA TYR A 928 -18.29 -98.73 7.99
C TYR A 928 -18.63 -98.87 9.49
N ASP A 929 -18.47 -97.79 10.25
CA ASP A 929 -18.69 -97.74 11.70
C ASP A 929 -19.67 -96.63 12.12
N GLY A 930 -20.31 -95.99 11.15
CA GLY A 930 -21.24 -94.87 11.38
C GLY A 930 -20.60 -93.49 11.57
N THR A 931 -19.27 -93.36 11.54
CA THR A 931 -18.55 -92.10 11.72
C THR A 931 -17.79 -91.66 10.46
N SER A 932 -17.57 -90.34 10.30
CA SER A 932 -16.72 -89.78 9.24
C SER A 932 -15.24 -89.70 9.63
N THR A 933 -14.84 -90.16 10.81
CA THR A 933 -13.43 -90.11 11.26
C THR A 933 -12.56 -91.01 10.38
N ALA A 934 -11.45 -90.45 9.89
CA ALA A 934 -10.43 -91.14 9.13
C ALA A 934 -9.19 -91.38 9.99
N THR A 935 -8.55 -92.54 9.80
CA THR A 935 -7.25 -92.83 10.42
C THR A 935 -6.15 -92.52 9.43
N LEU A 936 -5.16 -91.72 9.85
CA LEU A 936 -3.99 -91.42 9.03
C LEU A 936 -2.83 -92.37 9.36
N ASN A 937 -2.09 -92.77 8.34
CA ASN A 937 -0.81 -93.46 8.48
C ASN A 937 0.33 -92.48 8.22
N THR A 938 1.20 -92.32 9.21
CA THR A 938 2.37 -91.42 9.17
C THR A 938 3.71 -92.16 9.16
N SER A 939 3.72 -93.48 8.96
CA SER A 939 4.94 -94.32 9.03
C SER A 939 6.02 -93.96 8.02
N SER A 940 5.64 -93.26 6.94
CA SER A 940 6.51 -92.89 5.82
C SER A 940 6.47 -91.40 5.54
N VAL A 941 6.26 -90.57 6.57
CA VAL A 941 6.19 -89.12 6.41
C VAL A 941 7.50 -88.54 5.87
N GLY A 942 7.40 -87.81 4.76
CA GLY A 942 8.48 -87.03 4.17
C GLY A 942 8.28 -85.54 4.42
N TYR A 943 9.37 -84.83 4.76
CA TYR A 943 9.37 -83.41 5.08
C TYR A 943 9.97 -82.61 3.92
N ALA A 944 9.14 -82.24 2.94
CA ALA A 944 9.59 -81.46 1.79
C ALA A 944 9.82 -80.00 2.20
N GLY A 945 11.04 -79.49 1.98
CA GLY A 945 11.46 -78.14 2.38
C GLY A 945 12.32 -78.09 3.66
N LEU A 946 12.49 -79.22 4.36
CA LEU A 946 13.36 -79.33 5.53
C LEU A 946 14.83 -79.11 5.13
N ILE A 947 15.52 -78.23 5.86
CA ILE A 947 16.94 -77.96 5.63
C ILE A 947 17.78 -79.03 6.33
N ASN A 948 18.79 -79.53 5.61
CA ASN A 948 19.68 -80.56 6.13
C ASN A 948 20.41 -80.08 7.39
N GLY A 949 20.36 -80.88 8.46
CA GLY A 949 20.93 -80.56 9.77
C GLY A 949 19.94 -80.00 10.79
N ASP A 950 18.74 -79.59 10.38
CA ASP A 950 17.68 -79.18 11.31
C ASP A 950 16.94 -80.38 11.91
N THR A 951 16.55 -80.27 13.17
CA THR A 951 15.78 -81.31 13.88
C THR A 951 14.31 -80.91 13.97
N VAL A 952 13.48 -81.52 13.11
CA VAL A 952 12.03 -81.32 13.05
C VAL A 952 11.33 -82.66 12.91
N SER A 953 10.30 -82.89 13.71
CA SER A 953 9.42 -84.06 13.66
C SER A 953 7.95 -83.66 13.70
N LEU A 954 7.08 -84.52 13.16
CA LEU A 954 5.64 -84.38 13.27
C LEU A 954 5.18 -84.66 14.71
N ASN A 955 4.34 -83.78 15.27
CA ASN A 955 3.80 -83.91 16.62
C ASN A 955 2.27 -83.80 16.66
N GLY A 956 1.68 -84.50 17.62
CA GLY A 956 0.23 -84.55 17.86
C GLY A 956 -0.53 -85.53 16.96
N SER A 957 -1.79 -85.75 17.29
CA SER A 957 -2.74 -86.47 16.45
C SER A 957 -3.51 -85.45 15.61
N ALA A 958 -3.30 -85.42 14.29
CA ALA A 958 -4.13 -84.61 13.41
C ALA A 958 -5.57 -85.13 13.40
N SER A 959 -6.51 -84.21 13.19
CA SER A 959 -7.89 -84.56 12.89
C SER A 959 -8.01 -84.85 11.40
N ALA A 960 -8.57 -86.00 11.06
CA ALA A 960 -8.85 -86.40 9.69
C ALA A 960 -10.28 -86.91 9.56
N SER A 961 -10.95 -86.50 8.50
CA SER A 961 -12.34 -86.92 8.24
C SER A 961 -12.59 -87.16 6.76
N PHE A 962 -13.36 -88.21 6.47
CA PHE A 962 -13.98 -88.43 5.18
C PHE A 962 -15.05 -87.36 4.93
N ALA A 963 -15.30 -87.04 3.66
CA ALA A 963 -16.35 -86.10 3.25
C ALA A 963 -17.75 -86.44 3.81
N ASP A 964 -18.06 -87.72 3.99
CA ASP A 964 -19.25 -88.23 4.67
C ASP A 964 -19.01 -89.65 5.21
N LYS A 965 -19.90 -90.16 6.07
CA LYS A 965 -19.77 -91.47 6.73
C LYS A 965 -20.06 -92.69 5.84
N ASN A 966 -20.61 -92.53 4.63
CA ASN A 966 -21.18 -93.63 3.84
C ASN A 966 -20.11 -94.43 3.09
N ALA A 967 -20.33 -95.74 2.93
CA ALA A 967 -19.45 -96.64 2.19
C ALA A 967 -19.22 -96.19 0.73
N GLY A 968 -17.98 -96.32 0.24
CA GLY A 968 -17.57 -95.90 -1.09
C GLY A 968 -16.06 -95.94 -1.30
N SER A 969 -15.62 -96.03 -2.56
CA SER A 969 -14.21 -96.07 -2.92
C SER A 969 -13.62 -94.67 -3.14
N ASN A 970 -12.33 -94.49 -2.88
CA ASN A 970 -11.56 -93.24 -3.09
C ASN A 970 -12.22 -91.99 -2.50
N LYS A 971 -12.83 -92.10 -1.32
CA LYS A 971 -13.46 -90.95 -0.65
C LYS A 971 -12.37 -89.98 -0.17
N ALA A 972 -12.58 -88.69 -0.44
CA ALA A 972 -11.67 -87.63 -0.02
C ALA A 972 -11.60 -87.51 1.50
N VAL A 973 -10.38 -87.30 2.01
CA VAL A 973 -10.08 -87.10 3.43
C VAL A 973 -9.47 -85.71 3.63
N SER A 974 -10.14 -84.89 4.43
CA SER A 974 -9.63 -83.58 4.87
C SER A 974 -8.82 -83.74 6.15
N VAL A 975 -7.64 -83.11 6.20
CA VAL A 975 -6.71 -83.19 7.33
C VAL A 975 -6.45 -81.80 7.89
N SER A 976 -6.43 -81.68 9.22
CA SER A 976 -6.03 -80.47 9.92
C SER A 976 -5.39 -80.80 11.27
N GLY A 977 -4.57 -79.88 11.80
CA GLY A 977 -4.06 -79.97 13.16
C GLY A 977 -2.70 -80.66 13.35
N TYR A 978 -1.98 -81.03 12.28
CA TYR A 978 -0.57 -81.40 12.46
C TYR A 978 0.24 -80.22 12.97
N THR A 979 1.10 -80.48 13.95
CA THR A 979 2.08 -79.52 14.50
C THR A 979 3.48 -80.09 14.35
N LEU A 980 4.50 -79.24 14.51
CA LEU A 980 5.90 -79.64 14.48
C LEU A 980 6.50 -79.63 15.89
N SER A 981 7.43 -80.54 16.17
CA SER A 981 8.27 -80.57 17.36
C SER A 981 9.74 -80.74 16.98
N GLY A 982 10.64 -80.52 17.94
CA GLY A 982 12.10 -80.50 17.72
C GLY A 982 12.70 -79.11 17.96
N SER A 983 14.04 -79.05 18.06
CA SER A 983 14.75 -77.80 18.37
C SER A 983 14.56 -76.71 17.32
N ASP A 984 14.33 -77.10 16.07
CA ASP A 984 14.21 -76.16 14.94
C ASP A 984 12.75 -76.01 14.48
N ALA A 985 11.78 -76.63 15.16
CA ALA A 985 10.37 -76.62 14.73
C ALA A 985 9.77 -75.21 14.61
N GLY A 986 10.17 -74.29 15.49
CA GLY A 986 9.75 -72.88 15.43
C GLY A 986 10.21 -72.13 14.18
N ASN A 987 11.14 -72.72 13.40
CA ASN A 987 11.64 -72.14 12.17
C ASN A 987 10.80 -72.50 10.93
N TYR A 988 9.78 -73.34 11.10
CA TYR A 988 8.97 -73.87 10.01
C TYR A 988 7.47 -73.67 10.22
N THR A 989 6.76 -73.44 9.12
CA THR A 989 5.29 -73.48 9.08
C THR A 989 4.85 -74.73 8.35
N VAL A 990 4.09 -75.61 9.02
CA VAL A 990 3.63 -76.87 8.42
C VAL A 990 2.41 -76.68 7.52
N VAL A 991 2.49 -77.21 6.31
CA VAL A 991 1.35 -77.33 5.39
C VAL A 991 0.70 -78.68 5.62
N GLN A 992 -0.60 -78.67 5.89
CA GLN A 992 -1.39 -79.88 6.11
C GLN A 992 -1.50 -80.67 4.80
N PRO A 993 -1.45 -82.02 4.83
CA PRO A 993 -1.54 -82.82 3.62
C PRO A 993 -2.93 -82.68 2.98
N THR A 994 -2.94 -82.61 1.65
CA THR A 994 -4.15 -82.48 0.84
C THR A 994 -4.25 -83.60 -0.19
N GLY A 995 -5.45 -83.90 -0.68
CA GLY A 995 -5.64 -84.88 -1.75
C GLY A 995 -5.56 -86.34 -1.29
N LEU A 996 -5.69 -86.60 0.02
CA LEU A 996 -5.77 -87.95 0.55
C LEU A 996 -7.13 -88.57 0.20
N THR A 997 -7.11 -89.85 -0.18
CA THR A 997 -8.31 -90.64 -0.43
C THR A 997 -8.19 -92.02 0.21
N ALA A 998 -9.29 -92.57 0.71
CA ALA A 998 -9.37 -93.94 1.20
C ALA A 998 -10.77 -94.53 0.96
N ASN A 999 -10.91 -95.84 1.07
CA ASN A 999 -12.19 -96.54 0.92
C ASN A 999 -12.90 -96.69 2.28
N ILE A 1000 -14.22 -96.52 2.30
CA ILE A 1000 -15.09 -97.02 3.38
C ILE A 1000 -15.77 -98.28 2.83
N ASN A 1001 -15.30 -99.44 3.27
CA ASN A 1001 -15.85 -100.74 2.88
C ASN A 1001 -17.11 -101.05 3.69
N LYS A 1002 -18.03 -101.81 3.08
CA LYS A 1002 -19.30 -102.21 3.73
C LYS A 1002 -19.09 -103.16 4.89
#